data_AF-A0A7X9AYT9-F1
#
_entry.id   AF-A0A7X9AYT9-F1
#
_cell.length_a   1.000
_cell.length_b   1.000
_cell.length_c   1.000
_cell.angle_alpha   90.00
_cell.angle_beta   90.00
_cell.angle_gamma   90.00
#
_symmetry.space_group_name_H-M   'P 1'
#
loop_
_entity.id
_entity.type
_entity.pdbx_description
1 polymer ?
#
loop_
_entity_poly.entity_id
_entity_poly.type
_entity_poly.pdbx_seq_one_letter_code
_entity_poly.pdbx_strand_id
1 'polypeptide(L)'
;SHKTIAPPPIKFDLFDDSGWIAAARPYRNWYQKAFAEEIAVRDAPSWADDIMVIADGGNLAPGFERLPDMFKPENLLVQIWQPRKLGFTTGVPDYTPKDHYPELVQKLHDAGFKVMCYVCSLCAVYRSSAWDRDQVGEFFLTRKNSITNYNGNEHAFDENLVGTIRAAQGEDQYAHLKPNAFLYGDPLSKGWRDYFCRVIRDMNELCGTDANYQDTLGCTADVGNGIVDGLAGAEGNAAFTRDLQKKVAVPMAAEFGSAPIAFGVRWPLNTARAWGGERFRAYRRSRQHPISPFLFGYRTWVSSIRHQNDEVRHTVLAVSDALSGFGMIGTDIPNQTEYGFLGQMLLRAKLFADRKLRPWYPENRYPENIRAMYQDQDGKIYRYYDDGTLQKMLDPEGRAVYGRLHGASSLTEHDLYIPRYPIQDENGAYNLDPAKHYALFPKKELNLPVSILPLPKGILLKRYYTTTNFAYVELDAAEEQEISATFQINEKNYCKAYLNDQEIPFANPLSIRCPAPARLLISSGRDTAPDTIRNISTDDGFQHGEGESLATVRKRKMAGRTMYFVNFFNVKSLDYLLTVPEDNNTLELCLVNTQARHGNGSIVRLLVNGREIRSFDCTQPNPEWTKYKDGVPSHFFDQRMRQWLVPLKEY
;
A
#
# COMPACT_ATOMS: atom_id res chain seq x y z
N SER A 1 -47.70 -4.20 -24.75
CA SER A 1 -47.70 -2.81 -25.23
C SER A 1 -46.30 -2.24 -25.00
N HIS A 2 -45.56 -1.93 -26.07
CA HIS A 2 -44.27 -1.26 -25.94
C HIS A 2 -44.54 0.18 -25.51
N LYS A 3 -44.43 0.47 -24.21
CA LYS A 3 -44.33 1.86 -23.74
C LYS A 3 -43.06 2.44 -24.37
N THR A 4 -43.22 3.38 -25.29
CA THR A 4 -42.12 4.18 -25.79
C THR A 4 -41.53 4.92 -24.59
N ILE A 5 -40.40 4.46 -24.08
CA ILE A 5 -39.67 5.16 -23.03
C ILE A 5 -39.05 6.37 -23.72
N ALA A 6 -39.56 7.56 -23.42
CA ALA A 6 -38.90 8.78 -23.85
C ALA A 6 -37.50 8.80 -23.23
N PRO A 7 -36.44 9.06 -24.02
CA PRO A 7 -35.09 9.14 -23.46
C PRO A 7 -35.08 10.20 -22.35
N PRO A 8 -34.31 10.00 -21.27
CA PRO A 8 -34.19 11.00 -20.24
C PRO A 8 -33.67 12.31 -20.87
N PRO A 9 -34.24 13.47 -20.52
CA PRO A 9 -33.76 14.74 -21.05
C PRO A 9 -32.30 14.94 -20.60
N ILE A 10 -31.40 15.18 -21.56
CA ILE A 10 -30.02 15.55 -21.26
C ILE A 10 -29.98 17.07 -21.13
N LYS A 11 -29.59 17.55 -19.94
CA LYS A 11 -29.38 18.97 -19.68
C LYS A 11 -27.89 19.28 -19.70
N PHE A 12 -27.49 20.23 -20.52
CA PHE A 12 -26.13 20.79 -20.52
C PHE A 12 -26.19 22.19 -19.90
N ASP A 13 -25.57 22.34 -18.74
CA ASP A 13 -25.35 23.64 -18.12
C ASP A 13 -23.90 24.08 -18.42
N LEU A 14 -23.74 25.28 -18.98
CA LEU A 14 -22.44 25.88 -19.20
C LEU A 14 -22.09 26.76 -18.00
N PHE A 15 -20.97 26.45 -17.35
CA PHE A 15 -20.39 27.27 -16.31
C PHE A 15 -19.20 28.03 -16.91
N ASP A 16 -18.98 29.27 -16.46
CA ASP A 16 -17.84 30.09 -16.84
C ASP A 16 -16.51 29.56 -16.25
N ASP A 17 -15.46 30.38 -16.23
CA ASP A 17 -14.14 30.04 -15.65
C ASP A 17 -14.13 29.87 -14.12
N SER A 18 -15.30 29.73 -13.47
CA SER A 18 -15.47 29.51 -12.02
C SER A 18 -15.00 28.13 -11.51
N GLY A 19 -14.69 27.20 -12.42
CA GLY A 19 -14.05 25.92 -12.12
C GLY A 19 -14.99 24.79 -11.69
N TRP A 20 -14.43 23.60 -11.44
CA TRP A 20 -15.21 22.37 -11.26
C TRP A 20 -16.13 22.38 -10.03
N ILE A 21 -15.78 23.13 -8.97
CA ILE A 21 -16.59 23.21 -7.74
C ILE A 21 -17.94 23.88 -8.03
N ALA A 22 -17.93 24.99 -8.77
CA ALA A 22 -19.14 25.69 -9.17
C ALA A 22 -20.03 24.79 -10.05
N ALA A 23 -19.43 24.09 -11.01
CA ALA A 23 -20.13 23.14 -11.88
C ALA A 23 -20.73 21.94 -11.12
N ALA A 24 -20.04 21.44 -10.09
CA ALA A 24 -20.50 20.30 -9.30
C ALA A 24 -21.55 20.68 -8.23
N ARG A 25 -21.64 21.95 -7.83
CA ARG A 25 -22.46 22.42 -6.69
C ARG A 25 -23.96 22.13 -6.85
N PRO A 26 -24.60 22.33 -8.02
CA PRO A 26 -26.01 21.98 -8.19
C PRO A 26 -26.29 20.49 -7.94
N TYR A 27 -25.38 19.61 -8.41
CA TYR A 27 -25.50 18.16 -8.21
C TYR A 27 -25.29 17.77 -6.74
N ARG A 28 -24.31 18.38 -6.07
CA ARG A 28 -24.12 18.23 -4.61
C ARG A 28 -25.38 18.62 -3.84
N ASN A 29 -25.94 19.79 -4.13
CA ASN A 29 -27.13 20.30 -3.44
C ASN A 29 -28.35 19.42 -3.68
N TRP A 30 -28.56 18.97 -4.94
CA TRP A 30 -29.59 17.99 -5.26
C TRP A 30 -29.39 16.70 -4.47
N TYR A 31 -28.17 16.16 -4.44
CA TYR A 31 -27.84 14.91 -3.76
C TYR A 31 -28.11 15.01 -2.26
N GLN A 32 -27.61 16.06 -1.60
CA GLN A 32 -27.84 16.31 -0.17
C GLN A 32 -29.32 16.42 0.18
N LYS A 33 -30.14 17.02 -0.70
CA LYS A 33 -31.58 17.11 -0.51
C LYS A 33 -32.29 15.76 -0.76
N ALA A 34 -31.91 15.06 -1.82
CA ALA A 34 -32.57 13.82 -2.25
C ALA A 34 -32.34 12.66 -1.28
N PHE A 35 -31.16 12.62 -0.63
CA PHE A 35 -30.76 11.54 0.27
C PHE A 35 -30.57 12.02 1.71
N ALA A 36 -31.24 13.11 2.13
CA ALA A 36 -31.03 13.73 3.43
C ALA A 36 -31.23 12.76 4.60
N GLU A 37 -32.26 11.91 4.53
CA GLU A 37 -32.56 10.91 5.56
C GLU A 37 -31.48 9.83 5.63
N GLU A 38 -31.08 9.26 4.50
CA GLU A 38 -30.04 8.23 4.49
C GLU A 38 -28.66 8.79 4.89
N ILE A 39 -28.33 10.01 4.48
CA ILE A 39 -27.11 10.71 4.90
C ILE A 39 -27.12 10.94 6.41
N ALA A 40 -28.24 11.35 7.00
CA ALA A 40 -28.36 11.51 8.44
C ALA A 40 -28.11 10.19 9.19
N VAL A 41 -28.58 9.05 8.66
CA VAL A 41 -28.29 7.73 9.24
C VAL A 41 -26.81 7.37 9.09
N ARG A 42 -26.21 7.63 7.92
CA ARG A 42 -24.78 7.40 7.66
C ARG A 42 -23.89 8.20 8.61
N ASP A 43 -24.27 9.44 8.91
CA ASP A 43 -23.47 10.40 9.67
C ASP A 43 -23.85 10.45 11.17
N ALA A 44 -24.86 9.69 11.60
CA ALA A 44 -25.29 9.64 13.01
C ALA A 44 -24.20 9.21 14.01
N PRO A 45 -23.29 8.26 13.69
CA PRO A 45 -22.23 7.87 14.62
C PRO A 45 -21.15 8.94 14.74
N SER A 46 -21.27 9.85 15.71
CA SER A 46 -20.39 11.02 15.86
C SER A 46 -18.90 10.71 15.98
N TRP A 47 -18.54 9.58 16.59
CA TRP A 47 -17.14 9.14 16.68
C TRP A 47 -16.49 8.99 15.29
N ALA A 48 -17.27 8.69 14.25
CA ALA A 48 -16.78 8.52 12.89
C ALA A 48 -16.35 9.86 12.24
N ASP A 49 -16.73 11.02 12.81
CA ASP A 49 -16.28 12.35 12.37
C ASP A 49 -14.87 12.68 12.86
N ASP A 50 -14.43 12.07 13.96
CA ASP A 50 -13.12 12.29 14.56
C ASP A 50 -12.02 11.42 13.94
N ILE A 51 -12.39 10.37 13.21
CA ILE A 51 -11.42 9.56 12.46
C ILE A 51 -10.70 10.43 11.42
N MET A 52 -9.38 10.45 11.50
CA MET A 52 -8.46 11.14 10.57
C MET A 52 -7.53 10.16 9.86
N VAL A 53 -7.32 8.98 10.44
CA VAL A 53 -6.40 7.94 9.96
C VAL A 53 -7.10 6.58 9.93
N ILE A 54 -6.89 5.83 8.86
CA ILE A 54 -7.27 4.40 8.82
C ILE A 54 -5.98 3.58 8.81
N ALA A 55 -5.83 2.69 9.80
CA ALA A 55 -4.72 1.76 9.91
C ALA A 55 -5.11 0.39 9.33
N ASP A 56 -4.47 -0.02 8.24
CA ASP A 56 -4.70 -1.28 7.57
C ASP A 56 -3.99 -2.44 8.29
N GLY A 57 -4.76 -3.25 9.01
CA GLY A 57 -4.31 -4.38 9.82
C GLY A 57 -4.45 -5.75 9.15
N GLY A 58 -3.36 -6.52 9.15
CA GLY A 58 -3.31 -7.89 8.65
C GLY A 58 -3.94 -8.95 9.58
N ASN A 59 -3.49 -10.20 9.48
CA ASN A 59 -4.12 -11.36 10.16
C ASN A 59 -4.06 -11.39 11.68
N LEU A 60 -3.19 -10.58 12.29
CA LEU A 60 -2.93 -10.54 13.74
C LEU A 60 -2.69 -9.11 14.24
N ALA A 61 -2.92 -8.10 13.38
CA ALA A 61 -2.49 -6.71 13.58
C ALA A 61 -1.12 -6.54 14.29
N PRO A 62 -0.06 -7.29 13.93
CA PRO A 62 1.23 -7.14 14.61
C PRO A 62 1.70 -5.69 14.54
N GLY A 63 2.08 -5.11 15.67
CA GLY A 63 2.46 -3.70 15.77
C GLY A 63 1.34 -2.78 16.29
N PHE A 64 0.12 -3.27 16.50
CA PHE A 64 -0.97 -2.47 17.07
C PHE A 64 -0.63 -1.93 18.47
N GLU A 65 0.21 -2.64 19.23
CA GLU A 65 0.64 -2.26 20.57
C GLU A 65 1.36 -0.90 20.58
N ARG A 66 1.86 -0.46 19.42
CA ARG A 66 2.57 0.81 19.24
C ARG A 66 1.66 1.95 18.80
N LEU A 67 0.42 1.66 18.37
CA LEU A 67 -0.52 2.70 17.92
C LEU A 67 -0.83 3.72 19.02
N PRO A 68 -1.01 3.35 20.31
CA PRO A 68 -1.22 4.32 21.38
C PRO A 68 -0.09 5.36 21.50
N ASP A 69 1.15 4.97 21.20
CA ASP A 69 2.31 5.87 21.26
C ASP A 69 2.37 6.84 20.06
N MET A 70 1.64 6.53 18.99
CA MET A 70 1.71 7.28 17.73
C MET A 70 0.48 8.13 17.46
N PHE A 71 -0.69 7.72 17.95
CA PHE A 71 -1.97 8.33 17.64
C PHE A 71 -2.88 8.36 18.85
N LYS A 72 -3.64 9.46 18.96
CA LYS A 72 -4.80 9.50 19.84
C LYS A 72 -5.86 8.50 19.36
N PRO A 73 -6.41 7.64 20.24
CA PRO A 73 -7.30 6.57 19.80
C PRO A 73 -8.55 7.05 19.05
N GLU A 74 -9.11 8.19 19.43
CA GLU A 74 -10.29 8.78 18.80
C GLU A 74 -10.07 9.22 17.34
N ASN A 75 -8.81 9.39 16.92
CA ASN A 75 -8.47 9.84 15.57
C ASN A 75 -8.17 8.68 14.59
N LEU A 76 -8.15 7.44 15.06
CA LEU A 76 -7.66 6.30 14.28
C LEU A 76 -8.65 5.13 14.28
N LEU A 77 -8.97 4.64 13.08
CA LEU A 77 -9.76 3.43 12.87
C LEU A 77 -8.84 2.28 12.45
N VAL A 78 -8.92 1.15 13.15
CA VAL A 78 -8.16 -0.06 12.80
C VAL A 78 -9.00 -0.95 11.89
N GLN A 79 -8.58 -1.14 10.64
CA GLN A 79 -9.21 -2.04 9.69
C GLN A 79 -8.61 -3.43 9.78
N ILE A 80 -9.42 -4.46 10.03
CA ILE A 80 -8.99 -5.87 10.07
C ILE A 80 -9.44 -6.60 8.81
N TRP A 81 -8.46 -6.98 7.98
CA TRP A 81 -8.71 -7.61 6.68
C TRP A 81 -9.11 -9.10 6.73
N GLN A 82 -8.81 -9.82 7.82
CA GLN A 82 -9.12 -11.25 7.95
C GLN A 82 -9.68 -11.63 9.34
N PRO A 83 -10.90 -11.18 9.65
CA PRO A 83 -11.54 -11.44 10.95
C PRO A 83 -12.14 -12.86 11.05
N ARG A 84 -12.43 -13.52 9.91
CA ARG A 84 -13.13 -14.81 9.85
C ARG A 84 -12.20 -16.01 10.05
N LYS A 85 -12.74 -17.08 10.64
CA LYS A 85 -12.06 -18.38 10.84
C LYS A 85 -11.61 -18.97 9.51
N LEU A 86 -12.53 -18.97 8.54
CA LEU A 86 -12.22 -19.33 7.17
C LEU A 86 -11.47 -18.18 6.49
N GLY A 87 -10.43 -18.51 5.72
CA GLY A 87 -9.54 -17.55 5.09
C GLY A 87 -10.23 -16.58 4.12
N PHE A 88 -9.44 -15.64 3.58
CA PHE A 88 -9.91 -14.68 2.58
C PHE A 88 -10.57 -15.39 1.39
N THR A 89 -11.78 -14.97 0.99
CA THR A 89 -12.61 -15.60 -0.08
C THR A 89 -12.99 -17.08 0.10
N THR A 90 -12.62 -17.74 1.20
CA THR A 90 -12.97 -19.15 1.46
C THR A 90 -14.26 -19.26 2.26
N GLY A 91 -15.17 -20.14 1.84
CA GLY A 91 -16.38 -20.52 2.59
C GLY A 91 -17.35 -19.38 2.95
N VAL A 92 -17.28 -18.21 2.31
CA VAL A 92 -18.34 -17.19 2.45
C VAL A 92 -19.68 -17.81 2.00
N PRO A 93 -20.82 -17.45 2.60
CA PRO A 93 -21.02 -16.40 3.59
C PRO A 93 -20.89 -16.88 5.05
N ASP A 94 -20.02 -17.85 5.37
CA ASP A 94 -19.71 -18.16 6.77
C ASP A 94 -18.87 -17.04 7.41
N TYR A 95 -19.48 -16.24 8.28
CA TYR A 95 -18.81 -15.16 9.02
C TYR A 95 -18.40 -15.55 10.44
N THR A 96 -18.28 -16.84 10.74
CA THR A 96 -17.72 -17.30 12.01
C THR A 96 -16.35 -16.66 12.25
N PRO A 97 -16.14 -15.90 13.34
CA PRO A 97 -14.89 -15.20 13.60
C PRO A 97 -13.77 -16.19 13.95
N LYS A 98 -12.52 -15.76 13.79
CA LYS A 98 -11.38 -16.49 14.37
C LYS A 98 -11.52 -16.51 15.89
N ASP A 99 -11.08 -17.61 16.52
CA ASP A 99 -11.19 -17.80 17.95
C ASP A 99 -10.57 -16.63 18.77
N HIS A 100 -9.47 -16.02 18.29
CA HIS A 100 -8.80 -14.88 18.93
C HIS A 100 -9.29 -13.49 18.46
N TYR A 101 -10.22 -13.41 17.50
CA TYR A 101 -10.65 -12.12 16.97
C TYR A 101 -11.41 -11.26 18.00
N PRO A 102 -12.38 -11.79 18.77
CA PRO A 102 -13.04 -11.02 19.82
C PRO A 102 -12.06 -10.47 20.87
N GLU A 103 -11.07 -11.27 21.29
CA GLU A 103 -10.02 -10.82 22.22
C GLU A 103 -9.15 -9.70 21.64
N LEU A 104 -8.85 -9.75 20.32
CA LEU A 104 -8.13 -8.68 19.64
C LEU A 104 -8.95 -7.38 19.59
N VAL A 105 -10.24 -7.47 19.29
CA VAL A 105 -11.15 -6.30 19.30
C VAL A 105 -11.19 -5.70 20.70
N GLN A 106 -11.35 -6.52 21.74
CA GLN A 106 -11.34 -6.06 23.13
C GLN A 106 -10.03 -5.35 23.49
N LYS A 107 -8.86 -5.89 23.10
CA LYS A 107 -7.57 -5.22 23.34
C LYS A 107 -7.46 -3.85 22.66
N LEU A 108 -8.02 -3.72 21.45
CA LEU A 108 -8.04 -2.44 20.74
C LEU A 108 -9.01 -1.45 21.42
N HIS A 109 -10.14 -1.92 21.92
CA HIS A 109 -11.08 -1.14 22.71
C HIS A 109 -10.49 -0.69 24.05
N ASP A 110 -9.75 -1.56 24.74
CA ASP A 110 -9.05 -1.23 25.99
C ASP A 110 -7.99 -0.13 25.77
N ALA A 111 -7.42 -0.08 24.56
CA ALA A 111 -6.54 1.00 24.10
C ALA A 111 -7.29 2.22 23.51
N GLY A 112 -8.62 2.20 23.49
CA GLY A 112 -9.49 3.29 23.04
C GLY A 112 -9.79 3.34 21.53
N PHE A 113 -9.26 2.42 20.73
CA PHE A 113 -9.43 2.43 19.27
C PHE A 113 -10.77 1.87 18.84
N LYS A 114 -11.22 2.29 17.64
CA LYS A 114 -12.35 1.70 16.94
C LYS A 114 -11.89 0.66 15.93
N VAL A 115 -12.71 -0.36 15.69
CA VAL A 115 -12.38 -1.47 14.80
C VAL A 115 -13.37 -1.59 13.65
N MET A 116 -12.85 -1.62 12.43
CA MET A 116 -13.58 -1.98 11.21
C MET A 116 -13.18 -3.38 10.76
N CYS A 117 -14.13 -4.20 10.34
CA CYS A 117 -13.84 -5.56 9.86
C CYS A 117 -14.21 -5.75 8.39
N TYR A 118 -13.42 -6.54 7.66
CA TYR A 118 -13.73 -6.95 6.30
C TYR A 118 -14.93 -7.90 6.24
N VAL A 119 -15.89 -7.60 5.35
CA VAL A 119 -16.98 -8.49 4.92
C VAL A 119 -17.16 -8.42 3.41
N CYS A 120 -17.68 -9.47 2.76
CA CYS A 120 -17.90 -9.57 1.30
C CYS A 120 -19.40 -9.63 0.99
N SER A 121 -20.00 -8.50 0.65
CA SER A 121 -21.46 -8.31 0.68
C SER A 121 -22.20 -9.02 -0.44
N LEU A 122 -21.55 -9.23 -1.59
CA LEU A 122 -22.15 -9.84 -2.77
C LEU A 122 -21.45 -11.15 -3.14
N CYS A 123 -20.98 -11.91 -2.15
CA CYS A 123 -20.12 -13.07 -2.39
C CYS A 123 -20.63 -14.31 -1.65
N ALA A 124 -20.63 -15.45 -2.35
CA ALA A 124 -20.89 -16.76 -1.75
C ALA A 124 -19.98 -17.83 -2.36
N VAL A 125 -19.71 -18.89 -1.62
CA VAL A 125 -18.98 -20.07 -2.07
C VAL A 125 -19.97 -21.22 -2.19
N TYR A 126 -20.15 -21.70 -3.42
CA TYR A 126 -21.09 -22.75 -3.75
C TYR A 126 -20.81 -24.04 -2.96
N ARG A 127 -21.82 -24.62 -2.32
CA ARG A 127 -21.70 -25.84 -1.48
C ARG A 127 -20.65 -25.73 -0.37
N SER A 128 -20.41 -24.52 0.13
CA SER A 128 -19.70 -24.36 1.41
C SER A 128 -20.58 -24.82 2.57
N SER A 129 -19.98 -25.04 3.75
CA SER A 129 -20.75 -25.47 4.93
C SER A 129 -21.90 -24.53 5.27
N ALA A 130 -21.71 -23.20 5.19
CA ALA A 130 -22.78 -22.24 5.38
C ALA A 130 -23.82 -22.27 4.26
N TRP A 131 -23.40 -22.50 3.01
CA TRP A 131 -24.31 -22.62 1.88
C TRP A 131 -25.34 -23.74 2.10
N ASP A 132 -24.87 -24.94 2.44
CA ASP A 132 -25.75 -26.09 2.63
C ASP A 132 -26.52 -26.01 3.96
N ARG A 133 -25.89 -25.56 5.05
CA ARG A 133 -26.54 -25.39 6.37
C ARG A 133 -27.72 -24.41 6.30
N ASP A 134 -27.52 -23.28 5.64
CA ASP A 134 -28.49 -22.19 5.63
C ASP A 134 -29.34 -22.13 4.35
N GLN A 135 -29.22 -23.15 3.49
CA GLN A 135 -29.93 -23.25 2.20
C GLN A 135 -29.76 -22.00 1.33
N VAL A 136 -28.54 -21.46 1.26
CA VAL A 136 -28.24 -20.20 0.54
C VAL A 136 -28.63 -20.27 -0.93
N GLY A 137 -28.61 -21.46 -1.54
CA GLY A 137 -29.01 -21.66 -2.93
C GLY A 137 -30.46 -21.28 -3.26
N GLU A 138 -31.35 -21.28 -2.28
CA GLU A 138 -32.77 -20.94 -2.47
C GLU A 138 -33.02 -19.45 -2.74
N PHE A 139 -32.09 -18.59 -2.33
CA PHE A 139 -32.26 -17.13 -2.41
C PHE A 139 -31.06 -16.39 -2.97
N PHE A 140 -29.88 -17.00 -3.10
CA PHE A 140 -28.74 -16.36 -3.72
C PHE A 140 -28.95 -16.25 -5.23
N LEU A 141 -28.62 -15.10 -5.79
CA LEU A 141 -28.65 -14.87 -7.23
C LEU A 141 -27.23 -14.70 -7.70
N THR A 142 -26.79 -15.58 -8.60
CA THR A 142 -25.52 -15.42 -9.29
C THR A 142 -25.62 -14.34 -10.35
N ARG A 143 -24.49 -13.74 -10.73
CA ARG A 143 -24.42 -12.87 -11.90
C ARG A 143 -24.54 -13.70 -13.18
N LYS A 144 -25.38 -13.27 -14.12
CA LYS A 144 -25.55 -13.89 -15.45
C LYS A 144 -24.67 -13.20 -16.51
N ASN A 145 -24.35 -11.92 -16.31
CA ASN A 145 -23.45 -11.14 -17.16
C ASN A 145 -22.28 -10.54 -16.36
N SER A 146 -21.22 -10.11 -17.06
CA SER A 146 -20.22 -9.23 -16.45
C SER A 146 -20.83 -7.85 -16.20
N ILE A 147 -20.24 -7.07 -15.27
CA ILE A 147 -20.66 -5.69 -14.93
C ILE A 147 -20.76 -4.77 -16.18
N THR A 148 -20.09 -5.12 -17.28
CA THR A 148 -19.97 -4.32 -18.50
C THR A 148 -20.72 -4.86 -19.70
N ASN A 149 -21.34 -6.05 -19.64
CA ASN A 149 -21.93 -6.69 -20.82
C ASN A 149 -23.45 -6.84 -20.69
N TYR A 150 -24.19 -6.23 -21.60
CA TYR A 150 -25.41 -6.85 -22.13
C TYR A 150 -24.99 -7.67 -23.35
N ASN A 151 -25.48 -8.90 -23.50
CA ASN A 151 -25.16 -9.78 -24.64
C ASN A 151 -25.25 -9.04 -25.98
N GLY A 152 -24.10 -8.69 -26.55
CA GLY A 152 -23.93 -7.99 -27.80
C GLY A 152 -22.61 -8.36 -28.48
N ASN A 153 -22.55 -9.60 -28.99
CA ASN A 153 -21.63 -10.16 -30.00
C ASN A 153 -20.14 -10.39 -29.68
N GLU A 154 -19.59 -11.38 -30.41
CA GLU A 154 -18.59 -12.39 -30.02
C GLU A 154 -17.10 -11.99 -30.02
N HIS A 155 -16.74 -10.70 -30.05
CA HIS A 155 -15.32 -10.30 -30.26
C HIS A 155 -14.73 -9.30 -29.25
N ALA A 156 -15.25 -9.21 -28.02
CA ALA A 156 -14.69 -8.31 -27.03
C ALA A 156 -14.43 -9.00 -25.68
N PHE A 157 -13.33 -9.75 -25.58
CA PHE A 157 -12.70 -10.02 -24.29
C PHE A 157 -11.18 -9.92 -24.37
N ASP A 158 -10.64 -9.19 -23.40
CA ASP A 158 -9.27 -9.31 -22.92
C ASP A 158 -9.15 -10.66 -22.20
N GLU A 159 -8.19 -11.48 -22.65
CA GLU A 159 -7.85 -12.79 -22.12
C GLU A 159 -7.50 -12.77 -20.61
N ASN A 160 -7.21 -11.60 -20.04
CA ASN A 160 -6.96 -11.42 -18.60
C ASN A 160 -8.22 -11.43 -17.71
N LEU A 161 -9.44 -11.39 -18.28
CA LEU A 161 -10.70 -11.49 -17.53
C LEU A 161 -11.33 -12.90 -17.60
N VAL A 162 -10.75 -13.79 -18.40
CA VAL A 162 -11.17 -15.19 -18.52
C VAL A 162 -10.57 -15.98 -17.34
N GLY A 163 -11.30 -16.04 -16.22
CA GLY A 163 -10.94 -16.92 -15.11
C GLY A 163 -11.49 -16.57 -13.73
N THR A 164 -12.04 -15.38 -13.51
CA THR A 164 -12.44 -14.92 -12.16
C THR A 164 -13.94 -14.76 -11.94
N ILE A 165 -14.78 -14.89 -12.99
CA ILE A 165 -16.24 -14.81 -12.88
C ILE A 165 -16.82 -16.06 -13.54
N ARG A 166 -17.35 -16.98 -12.73
CA ARG A 166 -18.20 -18.07 -13.26
C ARG A 166 -19.63 -17.55 -13.34
N ALA A 167 -20.00 -17.04 -14.51
CA ALA A 167 -21.39 -16.74 -14.80
C ALA A 167 -22.19 -18.05 -14.90
N ALA A 168 -23.40 -18.05 -14.37
CA ALA A 168 -24.32 -19.16 -14.53
C ALA A 168 -24.82 -19.25 -15.99
N GLN A 169 -25.01 -20.47 -16.50
CA GLN A 169 -25.60 -20.73 -17.83
C GLN A 169 -26.82 -21.64 -17.68
N GLY A 170 -27.93 -21.31 -18.35
CA GLY A 170 -29.15 -22.11 -18.36
C GLY A 170 -30.21 -21.67 -17.34
N GLU A 171 -31.29 -22.47 -17.23
CA GLU A 171 -32.41 -22.22 -16.30
C GLU A 171 -32.05 -22.51 -14.84
N ASP A 172 -31.23 -23.54 -14.59
CA ASP A 172 -30.60 -23.79 -13.29
C ASP A 172 -29.26 -23.05 -13.24
N GLN A 173 -29.21 -21.98 -12.46
CA GLN A 173 -28.02 -21.15 -12.32
C GLN A 173 -26.81 -21.86 -11.67
N TYR A 174 -26.99 -23.08 -11.15
CA TYR A 174 -25.93 -23.83 -10.46
C TYR A 174 -25.45 -25.08 -11.19
N ALA A 175 -26.11 -25.51 -12.28
CA ALA A 175 -25.94 -26.82 -12.91
C ALA A 175 -24.49 -27.20 -13.29
N HIS A 176 -23.63 -26.21 -13.54
CA HIS A 176 -22.24 -26.43 -13.99
C HIS A 176 -21.18 -25.98 -12.97
N LEU A 177 -21.61 -25.52 -11.78
CA LEU A 177 -20.70 -25.06 -10.76
C LEU A 177 -20.13 -26.25 -9.97
N LYS A 178 -18.80 -26.27 -9.84
CA LYS A 178 -18.13 -27.20 -8.93
C LYS A 178 -18.28 -26.72 -7.48
N PRO A 179 -18.43 -27.63 -6.50
CA PRO A 179 -18.32 -27.27 -5.09
C PRO A 179 -17.07 -26.42 -4.81
N ASN A 180 -17.19 -25.48 -3.89
CA ASN A 180 -16.19 -24.47 -3.54
C ASN A 180 -15.91 -23.41 -4.62
N ALA A 181 -16.74 -23.29 -5.65
CA ALA A 181 -16.67 -22.15 -6.57
C ALA A 181 -17.01 -20.84 -5.84
N PHE A 182 -16.14 -19.83 -5.96
CA PHE A 182 -16.42 -18.47 -5.48
C PHE A 182 -17.32 -17.73 -6.49
N LEU A 183 -18.43 -17.20 -5.99
CA LEU A 183 -19.49 -16.58 -6.79
C LEU A 183 -19.65 -15.12 -6.40
N TYR A 184 -19.74 -14.27 -7.42
CA TYR A 184 -20.31 -12.93 -7.27
C TYR A 184 -21.81 -13.00 -7.48
N GLY A 185 -22.54 -12.31 -6.62
CA GLY A 185 -23.98 -12.29 -6.61
C GLY A 185 -24.60 -10.96 -7.01
N ASP A 186 -25.92 -10.95 -6.88
CA ASP A 186 -26.82 -9.86 -7.20
C ASP A 186 -27.77 -9.62 -6.01
N PRO A 187 -27.79 -8.41 -5.41
CA PRO A 187 -28.56 -8.14 -4.20
C PRO A 187 -30.07 -7.92 -4.43
N LEU A 188 -30.61 -8.23 -5.61
CA LEU A 188 -32.06 -8.10 -5.88
C LEU A 188 -32.92 -8.98 -4.98
N SER A 189 -32.45 -10.16 -4.59
CA SER A 189 -33.15 -11.07 -3.69
C SER A 189 -33.20 -10.52 -2.25
N LYS A 190 -34.41 -10.31 -1.74
CA LYS A 190 -34.64 -9.92 -0.34
C LYS A 190 -34.15 -10.99 0.62
N GLY A 191 -34.28 -12.28 0.25
CA GLY A 191 -33.77 -13.39 1.05
C GLY A 191 -32.26 -13.28 1.28
N TRP A 192 -31.48 -12.95 0.24
CA TRP A 192 -30.04 -12.70 0.39
C TRP A 192 -29.75 -11.50 1.30
N ARG A 193 -30.43 -10.37 1.08
CA ARG A 193 -30.20 -9.15 1.88
C ARG A 193 -30.50 -9.37 3.36
N ASP A 194 -31.62 -10.01 3.68
CA ASP A 194 -32.01 -10.34 5.06
C ASP A 194 -31.03 -11.31 5.70
N TYR A 195 -30.65 -12.38 4.98
CA TYR A 195 -29.67 -13.36 5.44
C TYR A 195 -28.33 -12.69 5.75
N PHE A 196 -27.80 -11.90 4.82
CA PHE A 196 -26.51 -11.24 4.99
C PHE A 196 -26.53 -10.23 6.15
N CYS A 197 -27.56 -9.38 6.22
CA CYS A 197 -27.69 -8.40 7.31
C CYS A 197 -27.71 -9.11 8.67
N ARG A 198 -28.46 -10.21 8.80
CA ARG A 198 -28.50 -11.00 10.03
C ARG A 198 -27.11 -11.53 10.39
N VAL A 199 -26.45 -12.21 9.45
CA VAL A 199 -25.15 -12.85 9.71
C VAL A 199 -24.07 -11.83 10.09
N ILE A 200 -24.02 -10.66 9.45
CA ILE A 200 -23.06 -9.61 9.80
C ILE A 200 -23.41 -8.92 11.11
N ARG A 201 -24.69 -8.67 11.40
CA ARG A 201 -25.11 -8.15 12.70
C ARG A 201 -24.71 -9.11 13.82
N ASP A 202 -24.99 -10.40 13.67
CA ASP A 202 -24.64 -11.42 14.65
C ASP A 202 -23.10 -11.48 14.87
N MET A 203 -22.30 -11.33 13.80
CA MET A 203 -20.84 -11.22 13.90
C MET A 203 -20.37 -9.96 14.64
N ASN A 204 -20.97 -8.80 14.35
CA ASN A 204 -20.63 -7.54 15.01
C ASN A 204 -20.97 -7.59 16.50
N GLU A 205 -22.16 -8.10 16.86
CA GLU A 205 -22.60 -8.28 18.25
C GLU A 205 -21.68 -9.24 19.02
N LEU A 206 -21.29 -10.36 18.40
CA LEU A 206 -20.39 -11.33 19.02
C LEU A 206 -18.98 -10.79 19.25
N CYS A 207 -18.45 -9.99 18.32
CA CYS A 207 -17.04 -9.57 18.34
C CYS A 207 -16.83 -8.15 18.91
N GLY A 208 -17.89 -7.35 19.05
CA GLY A 208 -17.78 -5.93 19.39
C GLY A 208 -17.29 -5.05 18.24
N THR A 209 -17.43 -5.46 16.98
CA THR A 209 -16.93 -4.67 15.83
C THR A 209 -17.71 -3.36 15.68
N ASP A 210 -17.01 -2.22 15.54
CA ASP A 210 -17.62 -0.89 15.44
C ASP A 210 -18.05 -0.49 14.02
N ALA A 211 -17.47 -1.09 12.98
CA ALA A 211 -17.74 -0.76 11.58
C ALA A 211 -17.48 -1.94 10.64
N ASN A 212 -18.02 -1.88 9.42
CA ASN A 212 -17.76 -2.90 8.40
C ASN A 212 -17.20 -2.31 7.10
N TYR A 213 -16.14 -2.93 6.58
CA TYR A 213 -15.76 -2.78 5.19
C TYR A 213 -16.54 -3.77 4.33
N GLN A 214 -17.54 -3.26 3.62
CA GLN A 214 -18.46 -3.98 2.73
C GLN A 214 -17.83 -4.16 1.34
N ASP A 215 -16.94 -5.15 1.22
CA ASP A 215 -16.32 -5.50 -0.05
C ASP A 215 -17.40 -5.87 -1.07
N THR A 216 -17.18 -5.50 -2.34
CA THR A 216 -18.08 -5.70 -3.49
C THR A 216 -19.43 -4.99 -3.45
N LEU A 217 -19.82 -4.30 -2.36
CA LEU A 217 -21.11 -3.63 -2.26
C LEU A 217 -21.33 -2.57 -3.37
N GLY A 218 -20.24 -1.89 -3.76
CA GLY A 218 -20.26 -0.90 -4.84
C GLY A 218 -20.30 -1.49 -6.25
N CYS A 219 -20.21 -2.81 -6.44
CA CYS A 219 -20.40 -3.44 -7.75
C CYS A 219 -21.86 -3.33 -8.24
N THR A 220 -22.28 -2.12 -8.56
CA THR A 220 -23.62 -1.76 -9.00
C THR A 220 -23.72 -1.92 -10.51
N ALA A 221 -24.55 -2.84 -10.98
CA ALA A 221 -24.84 -3.03 -12.40
C ALA A 221 -26.15 -3.79 -12.55
N ASP A 222 -26.72 -3.79 -13.76
CA ASP A 222 -27.62 -4.87 -14.16
C ASP A 222 -26.78 -6.05 -14.64
N VAL A 223 -26.86 -7.15 -13.91
CA VAL A 223 -26.06 -8.37 -14.14
C VAL A 223 -26.90 -9.50 -14.75
N GLY A 224 -28.06 -9.16 -15.32
CA GLY A 224 -28.85 -10.05 -16.17
C GLY A 224 -29.93 -10.87 -15.47
N ASN A 225 -30.25 -10.59 -14.20
CA ASN A 225 -31.33 -11.29 -13.48
C ASN A 225 -32.73 -10.69 -13.75
N GLY A 226 -32.81 -9.55 -14.44
CA GLY A 226 -34.08 -8.89 -14.72
C GLY A 226 -34.67 -8.25 -13.46
N ILE A 227 -35.98 -8.43 -13.25
CA ILE A 227 -36.68 -7.90 -12.07
C ILE A 227 -36.88 -9.03 -11.07
N VAL A 228 -36.33 -8.87 -9.86
CA VAL A 228 -36.54 -9.79 -8.74
C VAL A 228 -36.96 -8.98 -7.53
N ASP A 229 -37.99 -9.44 -6.80
CA ASP A 229 -38.60 -8.74 -5.68
C ASP A 229 -38.99 -7.28 -5.96
N GLY A 230 -39.37 -7.00 -7.23
CA GLY A 230 -39.79 -5.68 -7.68
C GLY A 230 -38.65 -4.68 -7.90
N LEU A 231 -37.39 -5.12 -7.84
CA LEU A 231 -36.19 -4.31 -8.06
C LEU A 231 -35.50 -4.74 -9.36
N ALA A 232 -34.81 -3.81 -10.02
CA ALA A 232 -33.97 -4.07 -11.19
C ALA A 232 -32.57 -3.45 -11.05
N GLY A 233 -31.55 -4.18 -11.51
CA GLY A 233 -30.15 -3.72 -11.55
C GLY A 233 -29.68 -3.03 -10.27
N ALA A 234 -29.22 -1.78 -10.39
CA ALA A 234 -28.66 -1.01 -9.27
C ALA A 234 -29.67 -0.69 -8.14
N GLU A 235 -30.98 -0.86 -8.35
CA GLU A 235 -31.99 -0.71 -7.30
C GLU A 235 -31.79 -1.76 -6.18
N GLY A 236 -31.30 -2.96 -6.54
CA GLY A 236 -30.92 -3.99 -5.57
C GLY A 236 -29.82 -3.52 -4.63
N ASN A 237 -28.75 -2.90 -5.16
CA ASN A 237 -27.67 -2.35 -4.35
C ASN A 237 -28.17 -1.24 -3.43
N ALA A 238 -29.00 -0.32 -3.93
CA ALA A 238 -29.56 0.76 -3.12
C ALA A 238 -30.46 0.22 -1.99
N ALA A 239 -31.33 -0.75 -2.29
CA ALA A 239 -32.15 -1.42 -1.28
C ALA A 239 -31.27 -2.13 -0.23
N PHE A 240 -30.20 -2.78 -0.66
CA PHE A 240 -29.27 -3.46 0.24
C PHE A 240 -28.48 -2.50 1.14
N THR A 241 -28.02 -1.37 0.61
CA THR A 241 -27.39 -0.33 1.43
C THR A 241 -28.36 0.19 2.50
N ARG A 242 -29.64 0.41 2.16
CA ARG A 242 -30.66 0.81 3.15
C ARG A 242 -30.94 -0.28 4.19
N ASP A 243 -30.99 -1.54 3.76
CA ASP A 243 -31.14 -2.68 4.67
C ASP A 243 -29.97 -2.78 5.65
N LEU A 244 -28.73 -2.58 5.18
CA LEU A 244 -27.52 -2.54 6.01
C LEU A 244 -27.58 -1.39 7.04
N GLN A 245 -27.93 -0.18 6.61
CA GLN A 245 -28.09 0.98 7.51
C GLN A 245 -29.12 0.70 8.62
N LYS A 246 -30.23 0.05 8.29
CA LYS A 246 -31.34 -0.19 9.23
C LYS A 246 -31.11 -1.40 10.13
N LYS A 247 -30.57 -2.49 9.60
CA LYS A 247 -30.54 -3.81 10.27
C LYS A 247 -29.20 -4.14 10.91
N VAL A 248 -28.09 -3.62 10.37
CA VAL A 248 -26.74 -3.81 10.92
C VAL A 248 -26.33 -2.59 11.76
N ALA A 249 -26.73 -1.39 11.32
CA ALA A 249 -26.64 -0.15 12.11
C ALA A 249 -25.22 0.24 12.59
N VAL A 250 -24.19 -0.09 11.82
CA VAL A 250 -22.81 0.40 12.02
C VAL A 250 -22.32 1.20 10.80
N PRO A 251 -21.38 2.14 10.95
CA PRO A 251 -20.70 2.76 9.82
C PRO A 251 -20.11 1.72 8.87
N MET A 252 -20.19 2.02 7.57
CA MET A 252 -19.63 1.13 6.56
C MET A 252 -18.71 1.84 5.55
N ALA A 253 -17.63 1.16 5.23
CA ALA A 253 -16.80 1.42 4.05
C ALA A 253 -17.25 0.51 2.89
N ALA A 254 -16.96 0.90 1.64
CA ALA A 254 -17.25 0.06 0.47
C ALA A 254 -16.26 0.31 -0.68
N GLU A 255 -15.97 -0.72 -1.47
CA GLU A 255 -15.15 -0.67 -2.70
C GLU A 255 -16.02 -0.75 -3.98
N PHE A 256 -15.38 -0.64 -5.15
CA PHE A 256 -15.92 -0.90 -6.49
C PHE A 256 -16.87 0.17 -7.05
N GLY A 257 -16.55 1.45 -6.85
CA GLY A 257 -17.35 2.53 -7.46
C GLY A 257 -18.60 2.84 -6.66
N SER A 258 -18.41 3.22 -5.40
CA SER A 258 -19.46 3.49 -4.40
C SER A 258 -20.42 4.65 -4.72
N ALA A 259 -20.25 5.37 -5.85
CA ALA A 259 -21.09 6.53 -6.17
C ALA A 259 -22.60 6.25 -6.13
N PRO A 260 -23.11 5.12 -6.66
CA PRO A 260 -24.55 4.82 -6.63
C PRO A 260 -25.10 4.46 -5.24
N ILE A 261 -24.23 4.15 -4.28
CA ILE A 261 -24.57 3.76 -2.90
C ILE A 261 -23.99 4.74 -1.85
N ALA A 262 -23.46 5.88 -2.29
CA ALA A 262 -22.70 6.80 -1.44
C ALA A 262 -23.53 7.40 -0.28
N PHE A 263 -24.86 7.27 -0.34
CA PHE A 263 -25.78 7.79 0.66
C PHE A 263 -25.67 7.02 1.97
N GLY A 264 -25.26 5.75 1.91
CA GLY A 264 -25.04 4.90 3.08
C GLY A 264 -23.57 4.56 3.35
N VAL A 265 -22.65 4.90 2.44
CA VAL A 265 -21.22 4.58 2.61
C VAL A 265 -20.48 5.75 3.23
N ARG A 266 -19.95 5.53 4.43
CA ARG A 266 -19.19 6.52 5.21
C ARG A 266 -17.79 6.73 4.67
N TRP A 267 -17.09 5.63 4.35
CA TRP A 267 -15.70 5.65 3.89
C TRP A 267 -15.52 4.85 2.60
N PRO A 268 -15.76 5.43 1.43
CA PRO A 268 -15.52 4.74 0.19
C PRO A 268 -14.03 4.47 -0.02
N LEU A 269 -13.71 3.21 -0.28
CA LEU A 269 -12.36 2.74 -0.57
C LEU A 269 -12.01 3.04 -2.03
N ASN A 270 -10.87 3.68 -2.23
CA ASN A 270 -10.23 3.84 -3.52
C ASN A 270 -8.90 3.07 -3.54
N THR A 271 -8.89 1.92 -4.19
CA THR A 271 -7.70 1.08 -4.34
C THR A 271 -6.82 1.57 -5.50
N ALA A 272 -6.15 2.71 -5.29
CA ALA A 272 -5.28 3.35 -6.29
C ALA A 272 -4.21 2.41 -6.89
N ARG A 273 -3.80 1.38 -6.13
CA ARG A 273 -2.84 0.37 -6.57
C ARG A 273 -3.41 -0.75 -7.46
N ALA A 274 -4.71 -1.04 -7.34
CA ALA A 274 -5.30 -2.25 -7.94
C ALA A 274 -5.89 -2.00 -9.33
N TRP A 275 -6.29 -0.76 -9.62
CA TRP A 275 -7.05 -0.43 -10.83
C TRP A 275 -6.17 0.21 -11.91
N GLY A 276 -6.23 -0.39 -13.10
CA GLY A 276 -5.56 0.05 -14.32
C GLY A 276 -4.06 -0.26 -14.37
N GLY A 277 -3.53 -0.26 -15.59
CA GLY A 277 -2.10 -0.48 -15.84
C GLY A 277 -1.21 0.67 -15.36
N GLU A 278 0.10 0.52 -15.51
CA GLU A 278 1.11 1.51 -15.12
C GLU A 278 0.82 2.90 -15.67
N ARG A 279 0.49 3.01 -16.97
CA ARG A 279 0.13 4.28 -17.60
C ARG A 279 -1.08 4.95 -16.94
N PHE A 280 -2.09 4.18 -16.55
CA PHE A 280 -3.27 4.72 -15.86
C PHE A 280 -2.92 5.18 -14.45
N ARG A 281 -2.08 4.43 -13.72
CA ARG A 281 -1.59 4.85 -12.40
C ARG A 281 -0.76 6.13 -12.49
N ALA A 282 0.14 6.23 -13.46
CA ALA A 282 0.91 7.44 -13.73
C ALA A 282 0.01 8.65 -14.04
N TYR A 283 -1.00 8.47 -14.90
CA TYR A 283 -2.01 9.50 -15.17
C TYR A 283 -2.72 9.94 -13.88
N ARG A 284 -3.13 8.97 -13.05
CA ARG A 284 -3.83 9.22 -11.79
C ARG A 284 -2.97 9.89 -10.71
N ARG A 285 -1.64 9.92 -10.81
CA ARG A 285 -0.81 10.60 -9.81
C ARG A 285 -1.02 12.11 -9.76
N SER A 286 -1.31 12.74 -10.91
CA SER A 286 -1.35 14.21 -11.02
C SER A 286 -2.61 14.78 -11.68
N ARG A 287 -3.62 13.94 -11.93
CA ARG A 287 -4.85 14.33 -12.66
C ARG A 287 -6.13 14.04 -11.88
N GLN A 288 -6.04 13.99 -10.55
CA GLN A 288 -7.17 13.73 -9.67
C GLN A 288 -7.78 15.03 -9.15
N HIS A 289 -9.10 15.02 -8.97
CA HIS A 289 -9.84 16.06 -8.27
C HIS A 289 -10.83 15.42 -7.29
N PRO A 290 -11.08 16.04 -6.12
CA PRO A 290 -11.96 15.49 -5.10
C PRO A 290 -13.46 15.73 -5.42
N ILE A 291 -13.87 15.44 -6.66
CA ILE A 291 -15.25 15.66 -7.14
C ILE A 291 -16.23 14.78 -6.36
N SER A 292 -15.96 13.48 -6.26
CA SER A 292 -16.89 12.57 -5.57
C SER A 292 -17.01 12.85 -4.06
N PRO A 293 -15.91 13.08 -3.31
CA PRO A 293 -15.99 13.59 -1.94
C PRO A 293 -16.84 14.87 -1.80
N PHE A 294 -16.68 15.82 -2.72
CA PHE A 294 -17.48 17.05 -2.71
C PHE A 294 -18.97 16.79 -2.96
N LEU A 295 -19.30 15.98 -3.97
CA LEU A 295 -20.68 15.66 -4.35
C LEU A 295 -21.43 14.94 -3.24
N PHE A 296 -20.78 13.95 -2.62
CA PHE A 296 -21.43 13.01 -1.71
C PHE A 296 -21.18 13.29 -0.22
N GLY A 297 -20.30 14.25 0.09
CA GLY A 297 -20.01 14.67 1.46
C GLY A 297 -19.33 13.59 2.30
N TYR A 298 -18.54 12.70 1.68
CA TYR A 298 -17.77 11.68 2.37
C TYR A 298 -16.27 11.98 2.33
N ARG A 299 -15.47 11.14 3.01
CA ARG A 299 -14.01 11.13 2.89
C ARG A 299 -13.52 9.83 2.27
N THR A 300 -12.60 9.92 1.31
CA THR A 300 -12.07 8.74 0.62
C THR A 300 -11.02 8.03 1.47
N TRP A 301 -11.20 6.74 1.68
CA TRP A 301 -10.15 5.87 2.20
C TRP A 301 -9.29 5.38 1.03
N VAL A 302 -7.99 5.60 1.10
CA VAL A 302 -7.03 4.96 0.19
C VAL A 302 -6.22 3.99 1.05
N SER A 303 -6.21 2.70 0.71
CA SER A 303 -5.58 1.70 1.57
C SER A 303 -4.06 1.65 1.40
N SER A 304 -3.37 1.32 2.49
CA SER A 304 -1.92 1.06 2.51
C SER A 304 -1.58 -0.43 2.37
N ILE A 305 -2.49 -1.26 1.84
CA ILE A 305 -2.19 -2.68 1.63
C ILE A 305 -1.52 -2.95 0.27
N ARG A 306 -0.53 -3.86 0.28
CA ARG A 306 0.15 -4.40 -0.92
C ARG A 306 0.82 -3.34 -1.82
N HIS A 307 1.42 -2.31 -1.22
CA HIS A 307 2.23 -1.31 -1.93
C HIS A 307 3.70 -1.76 -2.07
N GLN A 308 3.97 -2.58 -3.08
CA GLN A 308 5.20 -3.38 -3.18
C GLN A 308 6.47 -2.58 -3.51
N ASN A 309 6.34 -1.42 -4.14
CA ASN A 309 7.45 -0.58 -4.59
C ASN A 309 7.14 0.92 -4.38
N ASP A 310 8.13 1.77 -4.59
CA ASP A 310 8.04 3.20 -4.31
C ASP A 310 7.14 3.95 -5.31
N GLU A 311 7.02 3.48 -6.57
CA GLU A 311 6.06 4.01 -7.55
C GLU A 311 4.61 3.85 -7.05
N VAL A 312 4.25 2.66 -6.57
CA VAL A 312 2.91 2.37 -6.05
C VAL A 312 2.66 3.14 -4.75
N ARG A 313 3.66 3.23 -3.86
CA ARG A 313 3.54 4.01 -2.62
C ARG A 313 3.35 5.50 -2.90
N HIS A 314 4.13 6.06 -3.83
CA HIS A 314 3.94 7.41 -4.33
C HIS A 314 2.51 7.60 -4.84
N THR A 315 2.03 6.69 -5.69
CA THR A 315 0.69 6.77 -6.28
C THR A 315 -0.42 6.76 -5.24
N VAL A 316 -0.34 5.87 -4.25
CA VAL A 316 -1.31 5.79 -3.14
C VAL A 316 -1.33 7.10 -2.34
N LEU A 317 -0.15 7.65 -1.99
CA LEU A 317 -0.02 8.92 -1.28
C LEU A 317 -0.59 10.10 -2.07
N ALA A 318 -0.21 10.22 -3.35
CA ALA A 318 -0.68 11.27 -4.24
C ALA A 318 -2.21 11.23 -4.41
N VAL A 319 -2.78 10.05 -4.63
CA VAL A 319 -4.23 9.88 -4.77
C VAL A 319 -4.95 10.23 -3.47
N SER A 320 -4.41 9.86 -2.31
CA SER A 320 -5.03 10.20 -1.02
C SER A 320 -5.03 11.70 -0.76
N ASP A 321 -3.92 12.40 -1.08
CA ASP A 321 -3.84 13.86 -0.98
C ASP A 321 -4.76 14.58 -1.98
N ALA A 322 -4.92 14.06 -3.19
CA ALA A 322 -5.77 14.69 -4.20
C ALA A 322 -7.27 14.42 -4.02
N LEU A 323 -7.65 13.28 -3.44
CA LEU A 323 -9.04 12.85 -3.27
C LEU A 323 -9.63 13.19 -1.90
N SER A 324 -9.10 14.21 -1.23
CA SER A 324 -9.64 14.61 0.08
C SER A 324 -9.60 13.44 1.10
N GLY A 325 -8.56 12.59 0.98
CA GLY A 325 -8.49 11.32 1.68
C GLY A 325 -8.09 11.41 3.14
N PHE A 326 -8.19 10.29 3.85
CA PHE A 326 -7.66 10.11 5.20
C PHE A 326 -6.14 10.00 5.22
N GLY A 327 -5.52 10.23 6.38
CA GLY A 327 -4.25 9.61 6.72
C GLY A 327 -4.34 8.08 6.61
N MET A 328 -3.24 7.42 6.25
CA MET A 328 -3.25 5.96 6.06
C MET A 328 -1.90 5.38 6.44
N ILE A 329 -1.95 4.22 7.09
CA ILE A 329 -0.77 3.46 7.55
C ILE A 329 -1.08 1.97 7.58
N GLY A 330 -0.06 1.12 7.40
CA GLY A 330 -0.17 -0.29 7.79
C GLY A 330 -0.04 -0.44 9.31
N THR A 331 -0.52 -1.54 9.89
CA THR A 331 -0.20 -1.85 11.31
C THR A 331 1.21 -2.39 11.47
N ASP A 332 1.81 -2.90 10.39
CA ASP A 332 3.15 -3.50 10.34
C ASP A 332 4.28 -2.48 10.12
N ILE A 333 4.06 -1.20 10.44
CA ILE A 333 5.09 -0.17 10.30
C ILE A 333 6.32 -0.58 11.12
N PRO A 334 7.53 -0.65 10.52
CA PRO A 334 8.76 -0.90 11.25
C PRO A 334 9.00 0.13 12.36
N ASN A 335 9.97 -0.10 13.24
CA ASN A 335 10.34 0.88 14.26
C ASN A 335 10.79 2.18 13.59
N GLN A 336 9.92 3.20 13.62
CA GLN A 336 10.17 4.59 13.22
C GLN A 336 10.87 4.74 11.86
N THR A 337 10.08 4.72 10.78
CA THR A 337 10.59 5.13 9.47
C THR A 337 10.65 6.67 9.41
N GLU A 338 11.85 7.25 9.48
CA GLU A 338 12.05 8.70 9.34
C GLU A 338 12.28 9.15 7.89
N TYR A 339 12.16 8.23 6.94
CA TYR A 339 12.47 8.44 5.53
C TYR A 339 11.74 7.44 4.64
N GLY A 340 11.91 7.56 3.33
CA GLY A 340 11.24 6.73 2.34
C GLY A 340 9.71 6.91 2.37
N PHE A 341 9.01 6.17 1.52
CA PHE A 341 7.56 6.36 1.40
C PHE A 341 6.76 5.82 2.61
N LEU A 342 7.25 4.80 3.31
CA LEU A 342 6.63 4.33 4.55
C LEU A 342 6.74 5.39 5.67
N GLY A 343 7.91 6.04 5.79
CA GLY A 343 8.08 7.16 6.70
C GLY A 343 7.20 8.35 6.34
N GLN A 344 7.04 8.62 5.05
CA GLN A 344 6.16 9.67 4.60
C GLN A 344 4.68 9.35 4.88
N MET A 345 4.25 8.09 4.73
CA MET A 345 2.89 7.68 5.13
C MET A 345 2.61 7.96 6.60
N LEU A 346 3.56 7.62 7.48
CA LEU A 346 3.46 7.92 8.91
C LEU A 346 3.47 9.42 9.20
N LEU A 347 4.40 10.18 8.59
CA LEU A 347 4.47 11.64 8.72
C LEU A 347 3.15 12.30 8.33
N ARG A 348 2.60 11.91 7.17
CA ARG A 348 1.31 12.38 6.68
C ARG A 348 0.18 12.00 7.62
N ALA A 349 0.11 10.75 8.07
CA ALA A 349 -0.94 10.30 8.97
C ALA A 349 -0.94 11.08 10.29
N LYS A 350 0.25 11.36 10.85
CA LYS A 350 0.40 12.21 12.04
C LYS A 350 -0.09 13.63 11.80
N LEU A 351 0.31 14.26 10.69
CA LEU A 351 -0.19 15.60 10.34
C LEU A 351 -1.73 15.64 10.30
N PHE A 352 -2.34 14.66 9.64
CA PHE A 352 -3.80 14.59 9.51
C PHE A 352 -4.50 14.37 10.85
N ALA A 353 -3.94 13.52 11.72
CA ALA A 353 -4.47 13.27 13.05
C ALA A 353 -4.31 14.48 13.98
N ASP A 354 -3.10 15.04 14.06
CA ASP A 354 -2.75 16.10 15.01
C ASP A 354 -3.47 17.41 14.69
N ARG A 355 -3.65 17.72 13.40
CA ARG A 355 -4.34 18.93 12.93
C ARG A 355 -5.82 18.71 12.65
N LYS A 356 -6.32 17.47 12.77
CA LYS A 356 -7.68 17.07 12.38
C LYS A 356 -8.04 17.57 10.97
N LEU A 357 -7.16 17.35 9.99
CA LEU A 357 -7.33 17.87 8.64
C LEU A 357 -8.57 17.28 7.96
N ARG A 358 -9.50 18.16 7.57
CA ARG A 358 -10.74 17.83 6.88
C ARG A 358 -10.77 18.47 5.49
N PRO A 359 -11.42 17.85 4.50
CA PRO A 359 -11.55 18.43 3.17
C PRO A 359 -12.17 19.82 3.21
N TRP A 360 -11.60 20.76 2.47
CA TRP A 360 -12.13 22.12 2.36
C TRP A 360 -12.34 22.50 0.89
N TYR A 361 -13.49 23.09 0.61
CA TYR A 361 -13.89 23.47 -0.74
C TYR A 361 -14.18 24.98 -0.76
N PRO A 362 -13.33 25.79 -1.41
CA PRO A 362 -13.54 27.21 -1.55
C PRO A 362 -14.81 27.52 -2.36
N GLU A 363 -15.28 28.75 -2.24
CA GLU A 363 -16.32 29.28 -3.12
C GLU A 363 -15.80 29.47 -4.55
N ASN A 364 -14.55 29.93 -4.67
CA ASN A 364 -13.84 30.18 -5.92
C ASN A 364 -13.05 28.96 -6.40
N ARG A 365 -12.55 29.03 -7.63
CA ARG A 365 -11.66 28.00 -8.19
C ARG A 365 -10.42 27.78 -7.32
N TYR A 366 -9.89 26.56 -7.36
CA TYR A 366 -8.57 26.31 -6.76
C TYR A 366 -7.48 27.16 -7.41
N PRO A 367 -6.49 27.61 -6.63
CA PRO A 367 -5.29 28.23 -7.19
C PRO A 367 -4.60 27.28 -8.17
N GLU A 368 -3.75 27.86 -9.04
CA GLU A 368 -2.97 27.08 -9.99
C GLU A 368 -2.14 26.00 -9.27
N ASN A 369 -2.08 24.81 -9.88
CA ASN A 369 -1.42 23.61 -9.35
C ASN A 369 -1.93 23.10 -7.99
N ILE A 370 -2.97 23.68 -7.40
CA ILE A 370 -3.60 23.15 -6.19
C ILE A 370 -4.69 22.14 -6.58
N ARG A 371 -4.50 20.88 -6.15
CA ARG A 371 -5.42 19.76 -6.46
C ARG A 371 -6.48 19.54 -5.40
N ALA A 372 -6.13 19.82 -4.15
CA ALA A 372 -7.02 19.68 -3.00
C ALA A 372 -6.61 20.65 -1.89
N MET A 373 -7.57 20.97 -1.02
CA MET A 373 -7.35 21.82 0.14
C MET A 373 -7.97 21.17 1.36
N TYR A 374 -7.36 21.42 2.52
CA TYR A 374 -7.78 20.88 3.79
C TYR A 374 -7.87 22.00 4.82
N GLN A 375 -8.86 21.96 5.69
CA GLN A 375 -9.01 22.86 6.83
C GLN A 375 -8.69 22.10 8.11
N ASP A 376 -7.88 22.70 8.98
CA ASP A 376 -7.62 22.18 10.33
C ASP A 376 -8.74 22.58 11.30
N GLN A 377 -8.65 22.10 12.54
CA GLN A 377 -9.63 22.40 13.59
C GLN A 377 -9.70 23.90 13.97
N ASP A 378 -8.66 24.69 13.67
CA ASP A 378 -8.58 26.13 13.96
C ASP A 378 -9.03 26.98 12.76
N GLY A 379 -9.51 26.35 11.69
CA GLY A 379 -10.00 27.01 10.48
C GLY A 379 -8.90 27.36 9.47
N LYS A 380 -7.64 26.98 9.70
CA LYS A 380 -6.51 27.28 8.82
C LYS A 380 -6.43 26.30 7.65
N ILE A 381 -5.91 26.78 6.52
CA ILE A 381 -6.01 26.08 5.24
C ILE A 381 -4.67 25.53 4.78
N TYR A 382 -4.59 24.20 4.71
CA TYR A 382 -3.53 23.44 4.07
C TYR A 382 -3.85 23.20 2.58
N ARG A 383 -2.82 23.16 1.73
CA ARG A 383 -3.00 23.07 0.27
C ARG A 383 -2.11 21.98 -0.31
N TYR A 384 -2.69 21.08 -1.10
CA TYR A 384 -1.94 20.08 -1.82
C TYR A 384 -1.61 20.59 -3.23
N TYR A 385 -0.32 20.86 -3.44
CA TYR A 385 0.27 21.31 -4.71
C TYR A 385 0.76 20.11 -5.54
N ASP A 386 0.54 20.16 -6.85
CA ASP A 386 1.05 19.18 -7.81
C ASP A 386 1.11 19.76 -9.24
N ASP A 387 2.34 19.87 -9.76
CA ASP A 387 2.65 20.31 -11.13
C ASP A 387 2.97 19.15 -12.09
N GLY A 388 2.84 17.91 -11.64
CA GLY A 388 3.19 16.72 -12.43
C GLY A 388 4.61 16.18 -12.20
N THR A 389 5.47 16.93 -11.52
CA THR A 389 6.85 16.52 -11.18
C THR A 389 7.07 16.61 -9.67
N LEU A 390 6.75 17.75 -9.08
CA LEU A 390 6.78 18.02 -7.65
C LEU A 390 5.37 18.04 -7.09
N GLN A 391 5.17 17.24 -6.06
CA GLN A 391 3.94 17.22 -5.27
C GLN A 391 4.28 17.60 -3.83
N LYS A 392 3.51 18.48 -3.19
CA LYS A 392 3.77 18.86 -1.81
C LYS A 392 2.52 19.28 -1.06
N MET A 393 2.51 18.99 0.24
CA MET A 393 1.53 19.58 1.15
C MET A 393 2.10 20.89 1.69
N LEU A 394 1.33 21.96 1.56
CA LEU A 394 1.65 23.29 2.07
C LEU A 394 0.85 23.55 3.34
N ASP A 395 1.52 24.11 4.35
CA ASP A 395 0.87 24.62 5.55
C ASP A 395 0.11 25.94 5.28
N PRO A 396 -0.60 26.49 6.29
CA PRO A 396 -1.34 27.74 6.14
C PRO A 396 -0.47 28.93 5.71
N GLU A 397 0.79 28.93 6.12
CA GLU A 397 1.79 29.95 5.79
C GLU A 397 2.45 29.73 4.41
N GLY A 398 2.14 28.63 3.73
CA GLY A 398 2.65 28.30 2.40
C GLY A 398 3.97 27.52 2.40
N ARG A 399 4.45 27.06 3.56
CA ARG A 399 5.67 26.25 3.67
C ARG A 399 5.37 24.79 3.41
N ALA A 400 6.30 24.08 2.78
CA ALA A 400 6.12 22.66 2.49
C ALA A 400 6.37 21.78 3.73
N VAL A 401 5.40 20.90 4.06
CA VAL A 401 5.48 20.01 5.24
C VAL A 401 5.74 18.54 4.91
N TYR A 402 5.60 18.17 3.64
CA TYR A 402 6.14 16.96 3.03
C TYR A 402 5.91 17.05 1.52
N GLY A 403 6.58 16.21 0.73
CA GLY A 403 6.37 16.20 -0.70
C GLY A 403 6.89 14.96 -1.41
N ARG A 404 6.67 14.86 -2.71
CA ARG A 404 7.15 13.74 -3.53
C ARG A 404 7.69 14.31 -4.83
N LEU A 405 8.76 13.69 -5.32
CA LEU A 405 9.42 14.09 -6.55
C LEU A 405 9.55 12.87 -7.46
N HIS A 406 9.34 13.08 -8.76
CA HIS A 406 9.64 12.10 -9.80
C HIS A 406 9.94 12.81 -11.11
N GLY A 407 10.68 12.17 -12.04
CA GLY A 407 10.98 12.79 -13.34
C GLY A 407 11.90 14.00 -13.26
N ALA A 408 12.65 14.17 -12.17
CA ALA A 408 13.56 15.29 -11.95
C ALA A 408 14.96 14.79 -11.58
N SER A 409 15.99 15.53 -12.02
CA SER A 409 17.40 15.25 -11.69
C SER A 409 17.91 16.02 -10.47
N SER A 410 17.06 16.89 -9.90
CA SER A 410 17.39 17.74 -8.76
C SER A 410 16.14 18.23 -8.04
N LEU A 411 16.29 18.57 -6.77
CA LEU A 411 15.29 19.22 -5.93
C LEU A 411 15.81 20.60 -5.52
N THR A 412 15.03 21.66 -5.77
CA THR A 412 15.37 23.04 -5.37
C THR A 412 14.41 23.59 -4.30
N GLU A 413 13.60 22.73 -3.69
CA GLU A 413 12.67 23.12 -2.64
C GLU A 413 13.40 23.25 -1.30
N HIS A 414 13.51 24.47 -0.78
CA HIS A 414 14.31 24.75 0.43
C HIS A 414 13.67 24.23 1.72
N ASP A 415 12.34 24.09 1.73
CA ASP A 415 11.60 23.56 2.88
C ASP A 415 11.72 22.03 3.03
N LEU A 416 12.20 21.35 1.99
CA LEU A 416 12.20 19.89 1.92
C LEU A 416 13.59 19.29 1.69
N TYR A 417 13.75 18.02 2.07
CA TYR A 417 14.91 17.21 1.73
C TYR A 417 14.55 15.76 1.46
N ILE A 418 15.50 15.03 0.87
CA ILE A 418 15.45 13.57 0.74
C ILE A 418 16.35 13.01 1.85
N PRO A 419 15.76 12.44 2.93
CA PRO A 419 16.59 11.95 4.02
C PRO A 419 17.55 10.86 3.54
N ARG A 420 18.77 10.90 4.07
CA ARG A 420 19.86 9.97 3.75
C ARG A 420 20.36 10.03 2.31
N TYR A 421 19.86 10.94 1.49
CA TYR A 421 20.41 11.15 0.17
C TYR A 421 21.74 11.92 0.27
N PRO A 422 22.87 11.37 -0.20
CA PRO A 422 24.19 11.92 0.10
C PRO A 422 24.61 13.07 -0.81
N ILE A 423 23.95 13.28 -1.95
CA ILE A 423 24.27 14.36 -2.89
C ILE A 423 23.32 15.53 -2.64
N GLN A 424 23.45 16.15 -1.46
CA GLN A 424 22.53 17.19 -0.99
C GLN A 424 23.23 18.23 -0.10
N ASP A 425 22.79 19.48 -0.18
CA ASP A 425 23.24 20.60 0.67
C ASP A 425 22.05 21.43 1.20
N GLU A 426 22.31 22.65 1.69
CA GLU A 426 21.26 23.58 2.12
C GLU A 426 20.33 24.02 0.97
N ASN A 427 20.83 24.06 -0.26
CA ASN A 427 20.12 24.58 -1.44
C ASN A 427 19.28 23.51 -2.14
N GLY A 428 19.62 22.22 -2.03
CA GLY A 428 18.87 21.20 -2.72
C GLY A 428 19.52 19.83 -2.78
N ALA A 429 18.86 18.90 -3.48
CA ALA A 429 19.38 17.58 -3.83
C ALA A 429 19.73 17.54 -5.33
N TYR A 430 20.79 16.82 -5.68
CA TYR A 430 21.34 16.80 -7.04
C TYR A 430 21.56 15.38 -7.53
N ASN A 431 21.73 15.18 -8.84
CA ASN A 431 22.02 13.86 -9.43
C ASN A 431 20.97 12.78 -9.10
N LEU A 432 19.72 13.21 -8.93
CA LEU A 432 18.58 12.31 -8.81
C LEU A 432 18.37 11.57 -10.13
N ASP A 433 17.94 10.31 -10.04
CA ASP A 433 17.54 9.50 -11.18
C ASP A 433 16.08 9.86 -11.54
N PRO A 434 15.83 10.47 -12.72
CA PRO A 434 14.47 10.85 -13.11
C PRO A 434 13.50 9.66 -13.24
N ALA A 435 14.00 8.44 -13.38
CA ALA A 435 13.18 7.23 -13.41
C ALA A 435 12.76 6.74 -12.01
N LYS A 436 13.25 7.37 -10.93
CA LYS A 436 12.93 7.01 -9.55
C LYS A 436 11.92 7.97 -8.92
N HIS A 437 11.40 7.53 -7.79
CA HIS A 437 10.45 8.26 -6.96
C HIS A 437 11.10 8.58 -5.62
N TYR A 438 11.00 9.83 -5.19
CA TYR A 438 11.60 10.29 -3.94
C TYR A 438 10.53 10.80 -2.98
N ALA A 439 10.60 10.35 -1.74
CA ALA A 439 9.81 10.88 -0.63
C ALA A 439 10.57 12.04 0.02
N LEU A 440 9.94 13.20 0.06
CA LEU A 440 10.48 14.44 0.62
C LEU A 440 9.92 14.70 2.02
N PHE A 441 10.78 15.19 2.91
CA PHE A 441 10.49 15.44 4.32
C PHE A 441 10.81 16.90 4.68
N PRO A 442 10.21 17.49 5.74
CA PRO A 442 10.59 18.81 6.24
C PRO A 442 12.08 18.92 6.50
N LYS A 443 12.72 19.99 6.02
CA LYS A 443 14.16 20.21 6.18
C LYS A 443 14.57 20.03 7.65
N LYS A 444 15.63 19.25 7.85
CA LYS A 444 16.37 19.12 9.12
C LYS A 444 17.83 19.40 8.84
N GLU A 445 18.60 19.63 9.91
CA GLU A 445 20.05 19.72 9.82
C GLU A 445 20.62 18.44 9.17
N LEU A 446 21.46 18.62 8.15
CA LEU A 446 22.06 17.52 7.42
C LEU A 446 23.25 16.98 8.23
N ASN A 447 23.06 15.80 8.82
CA ASN A 447 24.13 15.07 9.47
C ASN A 447 24.30 13.70 8.80
N LEU A 448 24.99 13.69 7.65
CA LEU A 448 25.28 12.48 6.90
C LEU A 448 26.71 12.02 7.20
N PRO A 449 26.95 10.72 7.50
CA PRO A 449 28.30 10.19 7.69
C PRO A 449 29.23 10.47 6.51
N VAL A 450 28.67 10.44 5.29
CA VAL A 450 29.34 10.81 4.05
C VAL A 450 28.41 11.71 3.24
N SER A 451 28.89 12.89 2.87
CA SER A 451 28.21 13.79 1.93
C SER A 451 29.01 13.83 0.63
N ILE A 452 28.33 14.01 -0.50
CA ILE A 452 28.93 14.02 -1.84
C ILE A 452 28.62 15.37 -2.45
N LEU A 453 29.64 16.08 -2.93
CA LEU A 453 29.43 17.32 -3.66
C LEU A 453 28.65 17.05 -4.97
N PRO A 454 27.89 18.03 -5.49
CA PRO A 454 27.17 17.87 -6.76
C PRO A 454 28.05 17.28 -7.86
N LEU A 455 27.57 16.22 -8.50
CA LEU A 455 28.35 15.48 -9.49
C LEU A 455 28.09 16.02 -10.90
N PRO A 456 29.06 15.86 -11.83
CA PRO A 456 28.82 16.11 -13.25
C PRO A 456 27.54 15.46 -13.77
N LYS A 457 26.87 16.14 -14.72
CA LYS A 457 25.67 15.63 -15.38
C LYS A 457 25.95 14.25 -15.98
N GLY A 458 25.00 13.32 -15.85
CA GLY A 458 25.10 11.95 -16.36
C GLY A 458 25.58 10.93 -15.34
N ILE A 459 26.14 11.36 -14.19
CA ILE A 459 26.51 10.48 -13.08
C ILE A 459 25.31 10.32 -12.15
N LEU A 460 24.97 9.07 -11.83
CA LEU A 460 23.86 8.67 -10.99
C LEU A 460 24.34 7.88 -9.78
N LEU A 461 23.68 8.10 -8.64
CA LEU A 461 23.85 7.27 -7.46
C LEU A 461 23.01 5.99 -7.59
N LYS A 462 23.67 4.82 -7.59
CA LYS A 462 23.01 3.51 -7.68
C LYS A 462 22.76 2.88 -6.33
N ARG A 463 23.68 3.05 -5.37
CA ARG A 463 23.52 2.55 -4.00
C ARG A 463 24.22 3.47 -3.01
N TYR A 464 23.59 3.63 -1.85
CA TYR A 464 24.18 4.30 -0.72
C TYR A 464 23.63 3.78 0.60
N TYR A 465 24.52 3.40 1.50
CA TYR A 465 24.17 3.12 2.88
C TYR A 465 25.39 3.29 3.79
N THR A 466 25.14 3.54 5.07
CA THR A 466 26.17 3.90 6.04
C THR A 466 25.95 3.23 7.39
N THR A 467 27.05 2.93 8.07
CA THR A 467 27.11 2.46 9.44
C THR A 467 28.17 3.25 10.19
N THR A 468 28.30 3.07 11.50
CA THR A 468 29.41 3.67 12.25
C THR A 468 30.78 3.12 11.83
N ASN A 469 30.84 1.96 11.17
CA ASN A 469 32.09 1.29 10.80
C ASN A 469 32.43 1.40 9.31
N PHE A 470 31.46 1.60 8.43
CA PHE A 470 31.72 1.80 7.01
C PHE A 470 30.55 2.45 6.28
N ALA A 471 30.86 3.06 5.14
CA ALA A 471 29.93 3.58 4.15
C ALA A 471 30.21 2.91 2.80
N TYR A 472 29.15 2.55 2.08
CA TYR A 472 29.25 2.06 0.72
C TYR A 472 28.52 3.02 -0.23
N VAL A 473 29.21 3.42 -1.29
CA VAL A 473 28.68 4.26 -2.37
C VAL A 473 28.92 3.56 -3.70
N GLU A 474 27.88 3.45 -4.52
CA GLU A 474 27.99 3.00 -5.90
C GLU A 474 27.51 4.10 -6.83
N LEU A 475 28.43 4.66 -7.60
CA LEU A 475 28.13 5.62 -8.66
C LEU A 475 28.26 4.95 -10.02
N ASP A 476 27.43 5.38 -10.95
CA ASP A 476 27.41 4.89 -12.32
C ASP A 476 27.20 6.06 -13.29
N ALA A 477 27.54 5.87 -14.55
CA ALA A 477 27.44 6.91 -15.57
C ALA A 477 27.00 6.34 -16.92
N ALA A 478 26.51 7.19 -17.83
CA ALA A 478 26.27 6.79 -19.21
C ALA A 478 27.60 6.44 -19.92
N GLU A 479 27.55 5.55 -20.92
CA GLU A 479 28.73 4.87 -21.51
C GLU A 479 29.92 5.82 -21.79
N GLU A 480 31.10 5.38 -21.35
CA GLU A 480 32.42 6.03 -21.46
C GLU A 480 32.65 7.31 -20.63
N GLN A 481 31.65 7.80 -19.88
CA GLN A 481 31.88 8.90 -18.95
C GLN A 481 32.69 8.44 -17.73
N GLU A 482 33.83 9.09 -17.52
CA GLU A 482 34.61 8.94 -16.30
C GLU A 482 33.90 9.58 -15.10
N ILE A 483 33.88 8.88 -13.98
CA ILE A 483 33.28 9.35 -12.73
C ILE A 483 34.32 10.21 -12.00
N SER A 484 33.94 11.46 -11.71
CA SER A 484 34.64 12.34 -10.79
C SER A 484 33.70 12.75 -9.67
N ALA A 485 34.12 12.50 -8.43
CA ALA A 485 33.32 12.77 -7.24
C ALA A 485 34.21 13.20 -6.07
N THR A 486 33.67 14.12 -5.25
CA THR A 486 34.31 14.58 -4.01
C THR A 486 33.39 14.31 -2.83
N PHE A 487 33.92 13.63 -1.82
CA PHE A 487 33.23 13.17 -0.64
C PHE A 487 33.72 13.95 0.58
N GLN A 488 32.79 14.48 1.36
CA GLN A 488 33.02 15.01 2.70
C GLN A 488 32.69 13.92 3.71
N ILE A 489 33.69 13.54 4.51
CA ILE A 489 33.59 12.44 5.47
C ILE A 489 33.39 13.01 6.87
N ASN A 490 32.17 12.92 7.39
CA ASN A 490 31.83 13.47 8.70
C ASN A 490 31.96 12.43 9.82
N GLU A 491 31.90 11.14 9.49
CA GLU A 491 32.10 10.06 10.45
C GLU A 491 33.58 9.92 10.82
N LYS A 492 33.88 10.09 12.11
CA LYS A 492 35.26 10.16 12.64
C LYS A 492 35.94 8.79 12.71
N ASN A 493 35.15 7.72 12.76
CA ASN A 493 35.71 6.37 12.84
C ASN A 493 36.31 5.90 11.52
N TYR A 494 35.98 6.54 10.39
CA TYR A 494 36.48 6.14 9.08
C TYR A 494 37.95 6.57 8.91
N CYS A 495 38.77 5.63 8.43
CA CYS A 495 40.21 5.83 8.25
C CYS A 495 40.80 5.13 7.01
N LYS A 496 40.00 4.35 6.29
CA LYS A 496 40.39 3.67 5.05
C LYS A 496 39.39 3.92 3.93
N ALA A 497 39.86 3.89 2.69
CA ALA A 497 39.04 4.01 1.50
C ALA A 497 39.49 3.00 0.44
N TYR A 498 38.53 2.35 -0.20
CA TYR A 498 38.74 1.39 -1.28
C TYR A 498 37.87 1.77 -2.46
N LEU A 499 38.49 1.91 -3.63
CA LEU A 499 37.80 2.19 -4.88
C LEU A 499 37.97 1.00 -5.81
N ASN A 500 36.85 0.36 -6.18
CA ASN A 500 36.85 -0.83 -7.02
C ASN A 500 37.88 -1.87 -6.53
N ASP A 501 37.78 -2.22 -5.25
CA ASP A 501 38.59 -3.24 -4.57
C ASP A 501 40.06 -2.85 -4.32
N GLN A 502 40.46 -1.64 -4.70
CA GLN A 502 41.82 -1.13 -4.49
C GLN A 502 41.86 -0.08 -3.38
N GLU A 503 42.74 -0.27 -2.40
CA GLU A 503 42.96 0.72 -1.36
C GLU A 503 43.52 2.01 -1.98
N ILE A 504 42.89 3.14 -1.65
CA ILE A 504 43.32 4.47 -2.05
C ILE A 504 43.69 5.29 -0.80
N PRO A 505 44.57 6.31 -0.92
CA PRO A 505 44.89 7.18 0.21
C PRO A 505 43.64 7.81 0.81
N PHE A 506 43.41 7.58 2.10
CA PHE A 506 42.31 8.20 2.82
C PHE A 506 42.59 9.71 3.00
N ALA A 507 41.61 10.54 2.66
CA ALA A 507 41.66 11.98 2.81
C ALA A 507 40.26 12.52 3.14
N ASN A 508 40.17 13.73 3.70
CA ASN A 508 38.90 14.44 3.88
C ASN A 508 39.09 15.93 3.53
N PRO A 509 38.54 16.40 2.40
CA PRO A 509 37.69 15.67 1.46
C PRO A 509 38.43 14.55 0.71
N LEU A 510 37.73 13.46 0.42
CA LEU A 510 38.21 12.38 -0.45
C LEU A 510 37.75 12.66 -1.87
N SER A 511 38.66 12.65 -2.84
CA SER A 511 38.30 12.82 -4.26
C SER A 511 38.70 11.59 -5.05
N ILE A 512 37.83 11.15 -5.95
CA ILE A 512 38.06 10.00 -6.82
C ILE A 512 37.92 10.37 -8.28
N ARG A 513 38.59 9.59 -9.13
CA ARG A 513 38.48 9.64 -10.58
C ARG A 513 38.67 8.23 -11.14
N CYS A 514 37.66 7.65 -11.77
CA CYS A 514 37.74 6.31 -12.35
C CYS A 514 36.67 6.07 -13.44
N PRO A 515 36.82 5.04 -14.29
CA PRO A 515 35.75 4.58 -15.15
C PRO A 515 34.52 4.14 -14.35
N ALA A 516 33.33 4.22 -14.96
CA ALA A 516 32.11 3.66 -14.39
C ALA A 516 32.13 2.11 -14.43
N PRO A 517 31.56 1.43 -13.41
CA PRO A 517 31.02 1.99 -12.17
C PRO A 517 32.12 2.30 -11.14
N ALA A 518 31.85 3.27 -10.25
CA ALA A 518 32.70 3.56 -9.10
C ALA A 518 32.08 2.95 -7.84
N ARG A 519 32.70 1.90 -7.29
CA ARG A 519 32.32 1.28 -6.01
C ARG A 519 33.28 1.73 -4.94
N LEU A 520 32.83 2.66 -4.10
CA LEU A 520 33.62 3.24 -3.02
C LEU A 520 33.18 2.64 -1.68
N LEU A 521 34.11 2.03 -0.98
CA LEU A 521 33.97 1.60 0.41
C LEU A 521 34.85 2.49 1.28
N ILE A 522 34.23 3.22 2.21
CA ILE A 522 34.94 3.99 3.23
C ILE A 522 34.76 3.24 4.55
N SER A 523 35.82 2.95 5.30
CA SER A 523 35.73 2.09 6.47
C SER A 523 36.60 2.51 7.65
N SER A 524 36.25 2.02 8.84
CA SER A 524 37.04 2.14 10.06
C SER A 524 38.20 1.15 10.14
N GLY A 525 38.36 0.30 9.11
CA GLY A 525 39.33 -0.80 9.08
C GLY A 525 39.05 -1.92 10.10
N ARG A 526 37.91 -1.88 10.80
CA ARG A 526 37.53 -2.91 11.78
C ARG A 526 36.47 -3.83 11.21
N ASP A 527 36.72 -5.13 11.34
CA ASP A 527 35.73 -6.13 10.98
C ASP A 527 34.40 -5.89 11.70
N THR A 528 33.30 -6.08 10.99
CA THR A 528 31.95 -5.93 11.56
C THR A 528 31.28 -7.28 11.71
N ALA A 529 30.72 -7.54 12.89
CA ALA A 529 29.84 -8.67 13.11
C ALA A 529 28.43 -8.38 12.57
N PRO A 530 27.69 -9.38 12.07
CA PRO A 530 26.29 -9.23 11.73
C PRO A 530 25.46 -9.28 13.02
N ASP A 531 25.01 -8.13 13.49
CA ASP A 531 24.01 -8.03 14.57
C ASP A 531 22.68 -7.44 14.08
N THR A 532 22.72 -6.82 12.90
CA THR A 532 21.63 -6.02 12.35
C THR A 532 21.39 -6.32 10.86
N ILE A 533 20.13 -6.35 10.46
CA ILE A 533 19.66 -6.42 9.08
C ILE A 533 19.27 -5.02 8.64
N ARG A 534 19.70 -4.61 7.45
CA ARG A 534 19.30 -3.31 6.86
C ARG A 534 18.26 -3.53 5.77
N ASN A 535 17.31 -2.62 5.69
CA ASN A 535 16.41 -2.53 4.55
C ASN A 535 17.04 -1.61 3.51
N ILE A 536 17.16 -2.08 2.27
CA ILE A 536 17.67 -1.28 1.15
C ILE A 536 16.58 -1.24 0.09
N SER A 537 16.27 -0.04 -0.41
CA SER A 537 15.35 0.06 -1.54
C SER A 537 15.90 -0.66 -2.74
N THR A 538 15.07 -1.50 -3.36
CA THR A 538 15.34 -1.96 -4.72
C THR A 538 15.27 -0.83 -5.72
N ASP A 539 14.49 0.19 -5.40
CA ASP A 539 14.17 1.25 -6.34
C ASP A 539 15.27 2.29 -6.30
N ASP A 540 15.57 2.88 -5.14
CA ASP A 540 16.53 3.98 -5.05
C ASP A 540 17.94 3.57 -4.55
N GLY A 541 18.12 2.34 -4.07
CA GLY A 541 19.39 1.86 -3.53
C GLY A 541 19.77 2.44 -2.17
N PHE A 542 18.86 3.15 -1.49
CA PHE A 542 19.07 3.76 -0.18
C PHE A 542 18.65 2.86 0.97
N GLN A 543 19.33 3.08 2.10
CA GLN A 543 18.99 2.48 3.37
C GLN A 543 17.66 3.03 3.90
N HIS A 544 16.63 2.16 3.91
CA HIS A 544 15.28 2.38 4.43
C HIS A 544 15.11 1.93 5.91
N GLY A 545 16.18 1.89 6.70
CA GLY A 545 16.13 1.39 8.10
C GLY A 545 17.24 1.95 8.99
N GLU A 546 17.01 2.15 10.29
CA GLU A 546 18.08 1.72 11.22
C GLU A 546 18.25 0.20 11.06
N GLY A 547 19.43 -0.31 11.42
CA GLY A 547 19.63 -1.75 11.42
C GLY A 547 18.64 -2.41 12.38
N GLU A 548 17.81 -3.32 11.87
CA GLU A 548 16.92 -4.14 12.71
C GLU A 548 17.75 -5.24 13.33
N SER A 549 17.70 -5.42 14.66
CA SER A 549 18.42 -6.52 15.31
C SER A 549 18.02 -7.86 14.69
N LEU A 550 19.02 -8.72 14.46
CA LEU A 550 18.78 -10.09 14.02
C LEU A 550 17.83 -10.79 15.01
N ALA A 551 16.75 -11.37 14.47
CA ALA A 551 15.83 -12.16 15.28
C ALA A 551 16.61 -13.29 15.97
N THR A 552 16.46 -13.40 17.30
CA THR A 552 17.08 -14.49 18.05
C THR A 552 16.39 -15.80 17.65
N VAL A 553 17.02 -16.58 16.76
CA VAL A 553 16.50 -17.88 16.37
C VAL A 553 16.52 -18.78 17.61
N ARG A 554 15.36 -19.02 18.23
CA ARG A 554 15.25 -19.89 19.41
C ARG A 554 15.82 -21.28 19.08
N LYS A 555 17.01 -21.57 19.63
CA LYS A 555 17.59 -22.92 19.86
C LYS A 555 17.80 -23.85 18.65
N ARG A 556 18.01 -23.37 17.43
CA ARG A 556 18.43 -24.25 16.31
C ARG A 556 19.58 -23.64 15.51
N LYS A 557 20.82 -23.93 15.92
CA LYS A 557 21.89 -24.10 14.92
C LYS A 557 21.46 -25.26 14.04
N MET A 558 21.38 -25.09 12.73
CA MET A 558 21.05 -26.19 11.83
C MET A 558 22.35 -26.93 11.53
N ALA A 559 22.46 -28.19 11.99
CA ALA A 559 23.69 -28.98 11.88
C ALA A 559 24.95 -28.25 12.39
N GLY A 560 24.85 -27.50 13.49
CA GLY A 560 25.97 -26.74 14.07
C GLY A 560 26.29 -25.42 13.36
N ARG A 561 25.60 -25.06 12.28
CA ARG A 561 25.79 -23.79 11.54
C ARG A 561 24.88 -22.68 12.06
N THR A 562 25.40 -21.45 12.04
CA THR A 562 24.64 -20.23 12.33
C THR A 562 23.77 -19.91 11.14
N MET A 563 22.47 -19.68 11.38
CA MET A 563 21.50 -19.34 10.35
C MET A 563 21.01 -17.92 10.57
N TYR A 564 20.96 -17.13 9.50
CA TYR A 564 20.36 -15.82 9.50
C TYR A 564 18.92 -15.90 9.01
N PHE A 565 18.01 -15.26 9.74
CA PHE A 565 16.60 -15.22 9.38
C PHE A 565 16.23 -13.85 8.85
N VAL A 566 15.84 -13.80 7.58
CA VAL A 566 15.39 -12.59 6.91
C VAL A 566 14.04 -12.91 6.27
N ASN A 567 12.95 -12.30 6.76
CA ASN A 567 11.61 -12.56 6.23
C ASN A 567 10.79 -11.27 6.11
N PHE A 568 10.93 -10.56 4.99
CA PHE A 568 10.18 -9.33 4.74
C PHE A 568 9.98 -9.08 3.25
N PHE A 569 9.08 -8.14 2.94
CA PHE A 569 8.97 -7.53 1.63
C PHE A 569 10.09 -6.48 1.47
N ASN A 570 10.83 -6.52 0.35
CA ASN A 570 11.99 -5.69 -0.05
C ASN A 570 13.36 -6.40 0.10
N VAL A 571 14.41 -5.80 -0.49
CA VAL A 571 15.79 -6.27 -0.33
C VAL A 571 16.26 -5.92 1.07
N LYS A 572 16.63 -6.95 1.81
CA LYS A 572 17.27 -6.85 3.11
C LYS A 572 18.71 -7.33 2.97
N SER A 573 19.68 -6.55 3.46
CA SER A 573 21.10 -6.93 3.43
C SER A 573 21.63 -7.27 4.81
N LEU A 574 22.58 -8.20 4.82
CA LEU A 574 23.51 -8.43 5.91
C LEU A 574 24.89 -8.09 5.36
N ASP A 575 25.47 -7.03 5.90
CA ASP A 575 26.72 -6.48 5.40
C ASP A 575 27.82 -6.71 6.43
N TYR A 576 28.99 -7.09 5.92
CA TYR A 576 30.16 -7.43 6.71
C TYR A 576 31.35 -6.67 6.13
N LEU A 577 32.07 -5.94 6.97
CA LEU A 577 33.45 -5.63 6.73
C LEU A 577 34.29 -6.77 7.30
N LEU A 578 35.18 -7.34 6.50
CA LEU A 578 36.05 -8.44 6.88
C LEU A 578 37.44 -8.20 6.30
N THR A 579 38.46 -8.31 7.15
CA THR A 579 39.85 -8.31 6.72
C THR A 579 40.20 -9.70 6.18
N VAL A 580 40.77 -9.76 4.97
CA VAL A 580 41.23 -11.01 4.36
C VAL A 580 42.74 -11.13 4.64
N PRO A 581 43.17 -11.99 5.58
CA PRO A 581 44.55 -11.99 6.07
C PRO A 581 45.55 -12.61 5.09
N GLU A 582 45.13 -13.60 4.30
CA GLU A 582 45.97 -14.28 3.31
C GLU A 582 45.22 -14.51 1.99
N ASP A 583 45.97 -14.59 0.89
CA ASP A 583 45.48 -14.77 -0.48
C ASP A 583 44.72 -16.09 -0.71
N ASN A 584 44.72 -17.03 0.23
CA ASN A 584 44.07 -18.34 0.10
C ASN A 584 42.77 -18.45 0.93
N ASN A 585 42.38 -17.40 1.66
CA ASN A 585 41.19 -17.42 2.49
C ASN A 585 39.91 -17.59 1.64
N THR A 586 38.98 -18.40 2.16
CA THR A 586 37.69 -18.69 1.53
C THR A 586 36.57 -18.31 2.49
N LEU A 587 35.60 -17.54 2.00
CA LEU A 587 34.34 -17.29 2.71
C LEU A 587 33.41 -18.49 2.56
N GLU A 588 33.01 -19.07 3.69
CA GLU A 588 31.96 -20.09 3.75
C GLU A 588 30.63 -19.45 4.16
N LEU A 589 29.68 -19.36 3.24
CA LEU A 589 28.32 -18.90 3.51
C LEU A 589 27.34 -20.07 3.48
N CYS A 590 26.65 -20.30 4.60
CA CYS A 590 25.56 -21.26 4.69
C CYS A 590 24.22 -20.52 4.78
N LEU A 591 23.28 -20.86 3.90
CA LEU A 591 21.96 -20.23 3.83
C LEU A 591 20.86 -21.29 3.67
N VAL A 592 19.67 -21.01 4.21
CA VAL A 592 18.48 -21.84 4.01
C VAL A 592 17.27 -20.93 3.91
N ASN A 593 16.39 -21.18 2.92
CA ASN A 593 15.10 -20.51 2.88
C ASN A 593 14.12 -21.24 3.79
N THR A 594 13.58 -20.53 4.78
CA THR A 594 12.61 -21.08 5.75
C THR A 594 11.18 -20.59 5.50
N GLN A 595 10.92 -19.91 4.39
CA GLN A 595 9.61 -19.40 4.05
C GLN A 595 8.62 -20.54 3.81
N ALA A 596 7.45 -20.42 4.43
CA ALA A 596 6.34 -21.36 4.27
C ALA A 596 5.20 -20.80 3.38
N ARG A 597 5.33 -19.55 2.91
CA ARG A 597 4.33 -18.82 2.10
C ARG A 597 5.01 -18.03 1.00
N HIS A 598 4.27 -17.71 -0.07
CA HIS A 598 4.75 -16.84 -1.15
C HIS A 598 5.28 -15.50 -0.60
N GLY A 599 6.48 -15.12 -1.05
CA GLY A 599 7.14 -13.85 -0.75
C GLY A 599 8.18 -13.52 -1.81
N ASN A 600 8.64 -12.26 -1.84
CA ASN A 600 9.66 -11.73 -2.75
C ASN A 600 11.11 -11.96 -2.26
N GLY A 601 11.29 -12.69 -1.16
CA GLY A 601 12.61 -13.09 -0.64
C GLY A 601 13.16 -14.38 -1.26
N SER A 602 12.76 -14.72 -2.49
CA SER A 602 13.18 -15.97 -3.12
C SER A 602 14.62 -15.93 -3.63
N ILE A 603 15.14 -14.76 -4.01
CA ILE A 603 16.48 -14.64 -4.56
C ILE A 603 17.45 -14.22 -3.46
N VAL A 604 18.42 -15.09 -3.17
CA VAL A 604 19.56 -14.76 -2.32
C VAL A 604 20.74 -14.39 -3.20
N ARG A 605 21.43 -13.30 -2.85
CA ARG A 605 22.59 -12.78 -3.59
C ARG A 605 23.74 -12.59 -2.62
N LEU A 606 24.94 -13.00 -3.03
CA LEU A 606 26.19 -12.67 -2.37
C LEU A 606 26.93 -11.66 -3.24
N LEU A 607 27.15 -10.48 -2.66
CA LEU A 607 27.93 -9.43 -3.27
C LEU A 607 29.24 -9.30 -2.48
N VAL A 608 30.37 -9.22 -3.19
CA VAL A 608 31.67 -8.84 -2.60
C VAL A 608 32.01 -7.48 -3.18
N ASN A 609 32.18 -6.49 -2.29
CA ASN A 609 32.40 -5.08 -2.66
C ASN A 609 31.42 -4.56 -3.73
N GLY A 610 30.15 -4.99 -3.63
CA GLY A 610 29.08 -4.60 -4.55
C GLY A 610 29.00 -5.37 -5.87
N ARG A 611 29.99 -6.23 -6.16
CA ARG A 611 29.94 -7.15 -7.31
C ARG A 611 29.20 -8.42 -6.92
N GLU A 612 28.14 -8.77 -7.66
CA GLU A 612 27.43 -10.04 -7.44
C GLU A 612 28.31 -11.22 -7.89
N ILE A 613 28.64 -12.11 -6.94
CA ILE A 613 29.49 -13.29 -7.19
C ILE A 613 28.65 -14.56 -7.31
N ARG A 614 27.56 -14.63 -6.54
CA ARG A 614 26.60 -15.74 -6.56
C ARG A 614 25.19 -15.20 -6.37
N SER A 615 24.24 -15.80 -7.08
CA SER A 615 22.83 -15.67 -6.78
C SER A 615 22.14 -17.02 -6.91
N PHE A 616 21.07 -17.18 -6.15
CA PHE A 616 20.24 -18.38 -6.20
C PHE A 616 18.79 -18.02 -5.95
N ASP A 617 17.92 -18.47 -6.86
CA ASP A 617 16.48 -18.38 -6.67
C ASP A 617 15.95 -19.64 -5.97
N CYS A 618 15.48 -19.44 -4.76
CA CYS A 618 14.86 -20.45 -3.92
C CYS A 618 13.50 -20.92 -4.41
N THR A 619 12.93 -20.38 -5.50
CA THR A 619 11.63 -20.81 -6.09
C THR A 619 11.63 -22.18 -6.78
N GLN A 620 12.65 -23.01 -6.58
CA GLN A 620 12.69 -24.36 -7.14
C GLN A 620 11.64 -25.23 -6.45
N PRO A 621 10.62 -25.75 -7.17
CA PRO A 621 9.58 -26.58 -6.57
C PRO A 621 10.20 -27.82 -5.93
N ASN A 622 9.68 -28.24 -4.77
CA ASN A 622 10.04 -29.53 -4.19
C ASN A 622 9.80 -30.63 -5.26
N PRO A 623 10.84 -31.35 -5.72
CA PRO A 623 10.70 -32.33 -6.80
C PRO A 623 9.77 -33.49 -6.44
N GLU A 624 9.50 -33.71 -5.15
CA GLU A 624 8.55 -34.73 -4.68
C GLU A 624 7.11 -34.20 -4.54
N TRP A 625 6.91 -32.89 -4.66
CA TRP A 625 5.59 -32.28 -4.54
C TRP A 625 4.81 -32.43 -5.84
N THR A 626 3.60 -32.99 -5.72
CA THR A 626 2.59 -32.99 -6.78
C THR A 626 1.23 -32.69 -6.14
N LYS A 627 0.29 -32.12 -6.89
CA LYS A 627 -1.08 -31.85 -6.40
C LYS A 627 -1.88 -33.10 -5.99
N TYR A 628 -1.31 -34.29 -6.13
CA TYR A 628 -1.95 -35.59 -5.93
C TYR A 628 -1.28 -36.42 -4.83
N LYS A 629 -0.25 -35.91 -4.14
CA LYS A 629 0.53 -36.67 -3.15
C LYS A 629 0.32 -36.10 -1.75
N ASP A 630 -0.41 -36.82 -0.92
CA ASP A 630 -0.65 -36.47 0.48
C ASP A 630 0.62 -36.58 1.33
N GLY A 631 0.77 -35.69 2.32
CA GLY A 631 1.88 -35.70 3.28
C GLY A 631 3.18 -35.03 2.80
N VAL A 632 3.27 -34.59 1.54
CA VAL A 632 4.39 -33.77 1.06
C VAL A 632 4.02 -32.29 1.22
N PRO A 633 4.81 -31.49 1.96
CA PRO A 633 4.50 -30.07 2.13
C PRO A 633 4.40 -29.37 0.76
N SER A 634 3.35 -28.56 0.57
CA SER A 634 3.09 -27.84 -0.68
C SER A 634 4.06 -26.70 -1.01
N HIS A 635 5.22 -26.72 -0.37
CA HIS A 635 6.17 -25.62 -0.41
C HIS A 635 6.90 -25.61 -1.75
N PHE A 636 6.65 -24.54 -2.50
CA PHE A 636 7.30 -24.21 -3.77
C PHE A 636 8.78 -23.80 -3.61
N PHE A 637 9.28 -23.64 -2.38
CA PHE A 637 10.63 -23.14 -2.11
C PHE A 637 11.61 -24.25 -1.73
N ASP A 638 12.85 -24.16 -2.22
CA ASP A 638 13.97 -25.01 -1.83
C ASP A 638 14.41 -24.69 -0.39
N GLN A 639 14.07 -25.58 0.54
CA GLN A 639 14.42 -25.49 1.95
C GLN A 639 15.72 -26.23 2.29
N ARG A 640 16.49 -26.70 1.30
CA ARG A 640 17.80 -27.30 1.56
C ARG A 640 18.80 -26.22 1.97
N MET A 641 19.62 -26.54 2.97
CA MET A 641 20.76 -25.70 3.31
C MET A 641 21.74 -25.71 2.13
N ARG A 642 22.07 -24.51 1.66
CA ARG A 642 23.07 -24.28 0.61
C ARG A 642 24.32 -23.73 1.24
N GLN A 643 25.45 -24.20 0.73
CA GLN A 643 26.77 -23.78 1.15
C GLN A 643 27.48 -23.19 -0.06
N TRP A 644 27.97 -21.97 0.08
CA TRP A 644 28.85 -21.32 -0.89
C TRP A 644 30.24 -21.21 -0.28
N LEU A 645 31.23 -21.70 -1.01
CA LEU A 645 32.64 -21.48 -0.74
C LEU A 645 33.14 -20.49 -1.79
N VAL A 646 33.54 -19.31 -1.35
CA VAL A 646 34.00 -18.22 -2.22
C VAL A 646 35.44 -17.88 -1.87
N PRO A 647 36.42 -18.25 -2.71
CA PRO A 647 37.79 -17.79 -2.58
C PRO A 647 37.81 -16.27 -2.69
N LEU A 648 38.42 -15.59 -1.71
CA LEU A 648 38.40 -14.13 -1.67
C LEU A 648 39.55 -13.49 -2.45
N LYS A 649 40.53 -14.27 -2.93
CA LYS A 649 41.71 -13.77 -3.66
C LYS A 649 41.42 -12.83 -4.84
N GLU A 650 40.29 -13.04 -5.51
CA GLU A 650 39.95 -12.39 -6.78
C GLU A 650 39.16 -11.08 -6.60
N TYR A 651 38.90 -10.67 -5.35
CA TYR A 651 37.99 -9.60 -4.96
C TYR A 651 38.56 -8.79 -3.79
#